data_AF-A0A559KX20-F1
#
_entry.id   AF-A0A559KX20-F1
#
_cell.length_a   1.000
_cell.length_b   1.000
_cell.length_c   1.000
_cell.angle_alpha   90.00
_cell.angle_beta   90.00
_cell.angle_gamma   90.00
#
_symmetry.space_group_name_H-M   'P 1'
#
loop_
_entity.id
_entity.type
_entity.pdbx_description
1 polymer ?
#
loop_
_entity_poly.entity_id
_entity_poly.type
_entity_poly.pdbx_seq_one_letter_code
_entity_poly.pdbx_strand_id
1 'polypeptide(L)'
;MAKGNPPSTKVARTQALDDLIMGTNSSSIVSKRSVERLYYPDELHFFRYFVNKFQRRAPLINRGYWLRLRAIDVIVRQFVTSPKPGRKKVVINLGAGSDVLPWQSYHRYGDSCENTLFIDVDYPDLMLKKRAIVLGTAQLHELLGDSPAISEKVTDQILLRSDKYCQIGCDLRELESLRNCLESFLNLAECSVLFVAEVSITYMDTFSADALVQWASSIGQAEFCLLEQILPHGPEHPFASTMLKHFNKLNTSLKSVDEYPTVESQRHRFQERGWSSVDVWDLWDAWNSDLFLDSTERAALDNVEPFDEWEEFILFSRHYVVLHATAYHRDERGAGQRGQVGVSNKHVKANVTSLGSLGAPKRRFGAPLIASSPEGDKYLINALGMGIKARLDSCDIYSLQQDSIALEISPAGPTARLCHATVDIGHLGTLLVGGRASPSKALNDCWIFKKDSNRWEKTFDLPAPLFRHCAVHLPGSSLALVLGGKTGPSEISPDYYVFHPVKGWLKCSVTGAIPSSTFGTIAVASPNPGSKYGTFQGLMAGGISKYGKINEQAYFWTINVSTDVPRIHFEIVPDSHGYTRALSVFGAQTADVESLHFVCGGVGQYPSSQGQSMACISVKDGHLEVFNVDLRNEVGQLPFMVGSATVSSGSELVVLGGGATCFSMGTFWDTGVYKVDLTNAISEMPYIQPANCNPVSINYQDSPKLTHQTTTIERHQPTLKPSIKSIARIKLQSKLDFEQLIENRKPVIIESLDLGSCVDKWSPEYMVQRVGQTKEIVVHECQSSTGKMDFNSKNFRYVTEPFSSFMAKAARGEAVYLRALSEAKPTESPANLQDDFPTLADDFQLPEELSLIKDRMFSSVLRISGRAKMWLHYDVMANVYTQIQGSKRMVLMPPTDVNNLAFAPGASSSSLDVLSALDKQEFVSTNPYEAILNPGDLLFIPAMWLHTASPTTDLSVAVNVFFRDLDSGYSTGRDVYGNRDLAAYEKARQDISRIVKIFDRLPSEIRDFYLTRLADELLHKQH
;
A
#
# COMPACT_ATOMS: atom_id res chain seq x y z
N MET A 1 38.95 -2.97 54.51
CA MET A 1 38.30 -3.60 53.34
C MET A 1 37.44 -4.77 53.83
N ALA A 2 36.17 -4.52 54.13
CA ALA A 2 35.21 -5.60 54.35
C ALA A 2 34.60 -5.94 52.99
N LYS A 3 34.92 -7.12 52.45
CA LYS A 3 34.26 -7.65 51.26
C LYS A 3 32.85 -8.08 51.67
N GLY A 4 31.85 -7.35 51.20
CA GLY A 4 30.44 -7.73 51.35
C GLY A 4 30.19 -9.10 50.72
N ASN A 5 29.40 -9.92 51.40
CA ASN A 5 28.99 -11.24 50.90
C ASN A 5 28.30 -11.11 49.53
N PRO A 6 28.54 -12.04 48.60
CA PRO A 6 27.82 -12.06 47.32
C PRO A 6 26.31 -12.23 47.56
N PRO A 7 25.45 -11.54 46.80
CA PRO A 7 24.00 -11.69 46.94
C PRO A 7 23.59 -13.14 46.68
N SER A 8 22.60 -13.62 47.44
CA SER A 8 22.09 -14.99 47.29
C SER A 8 21.58 -15.23 45.86
N THR A 9 21.68 -16.47 45.38
CA THR A 9 21.28 -16.89 44.02
C THR A 9 19.83 -16.55 43.66
N LYS A 10 18.95 -16.34 44.64
CA LYS A 10 17.56 -15.92 44.44
C LYS A 10 17.46 -14.41 44.15
N VAL A 11 18.20 -13.57 44.88
CA VAL A 11 18.24 -12.11 44.68
C VAL A 11 18.88 -11.75 43.33
N ALA A 12 19.96 -12.46 42.95
CA ALA A 12 20.60 -12.26 41.64
C ALA A 12 19.69 -12.63 40.45
N ARG A 13 18.81 -13.64 40.62
CA ARG A 13 17.81 -14.02 39.61
C ARG A 13 16.66 -13.00 39.51
N THR A 14 16.22 -12.43 40.62
CA THR A 14 15.20 -11.37 40.64
C THR A 14 15.70 -10.10 39.95
N GLN A 15 16.93 -9.66 40.24
CA GLN A 15 17.51 -8.48 39.60
C GLN A 15 17.65 -8.63 38.08
N ALA A 16 18.11 -9.80 37.61
CA ALA A 16 18.24 -10.06 36.17
C ALA A 16 16.88 -10.08 35.43
N LEU A 17 15.80 -10.48 36.13
CA LEU A 17 14.45 -10.42 35.59
C LEU A 17 13.94 -8.98 35.50
N ASP A 18 14.19 -8.19 36.55
CA ASP A 18 13.82 -6.77 36.60
C ASP A 18 14.56 -5.97 35.50
N ASP A 19 15.83 -6.29 35.21
CA ASP A 19 16.60 -5.70 34.10
C ASP A 19 15.97 -5.97 32.72
N LEU A 20 15.38 -7.15 32.51
CA LEU A 20 14.69 -7.50 31.26
C LEU A 20 13.36 -6.76 31.14
N ILE A 21 12.62 -6.60 32.24
CA ILE A 21 11.40 -5.79 32.30
C ILE A 21 11.74 -4.34 31.95
N MET A 22 12.82 -3.76 32.52
CA MET A 22 13.31 -2.42 32.14
C MET A 22 13.68 -2.32 30.65
N GLY A 23 14.08 -3.42 30.00
CA GLY A 23 14.35 -3.48 28.56
C GLY A 23 13.12 -3.23 27.68
N THR A 24 11.91 -3.54 28.16
CA THR A 24 10.65 -3.34 27.41
C THR A 24 10.38 -1.87 27.12
N ASN A 25 10.78 -0.97 28.03
CA ASN A 25 10.70 0.49 27.88
C ASN A 25 11.37 0.95 26.57
N SER A 26 12.58 0.45 26.26
CA SER A 26 13.30 0.87 25.06
C SER A 26 12.54 0.58 23.77
N SER A 27 11.84 -0.57 23.68
CA SER A 27 11.06 -0.93 22.50
C SER A 27 9.80 -0.07 22.33
N SER A 28 9.10 0.19 23.45
CA SER A 28 7.91 1.03 23.50
C SER A 28 8.21 2.47 23.09
N ILE A 29 9.25 3.07 23.66
CA ILE A 29 9.61 4.47 23.42
C ILE A 29 10.09 4.70 21.99
N VAL A 30 10.80 3.74 21.37
CA VAL A 30 11.14 3.83 19.94
C VAL A 30 9.86 3.89 19.08
N SER A 31 8.83 3.14 19.45
CA SER A 31 7.55 3.13 18.73
C SER A 31 6.76 4.42 18.96
N LYS A 32 6.69 4.93 20.20
CA LYS A 32 6.10 6.23 20.53
C LYS A 32 6.82 7.39 19.79
N ARG A 33 8.15 7.35 19.68
CA ARG A 33 8.92 8.32 18.87
C ARG A 33 8.63 8.24 17.37
N SER A 34 8.40 7.03 16.85
CA SER A 34 7.98 6.86 15.45
C SER A 34 6.65 7.57 15.18
N VAL A 35 5.70 7.45 16.11
CA VAL A 35 4.41 8.16 16.07
C VAL A 35 4.60 9.66 16.20
N GLU A 36 5.34 10.14 17.21
CA GLU A 36 5.63 11.58 17.41
C GLU A 36 6.09 12.25 16.12
N ARG A 37 7.04 11.64 15.40
CA ARG A 37 7.57 12.23 14.17
C ARG A 37 6.61 12.19 12.99
N LEU A 38 5.75 11.18 12.88
CA LEU A 38 4.91 10.96 11.70
C LEU A 38 3.48 11.50 11.85
N TYR A 39 2.89 11.34 13.03
CA TYR A 39 1.49 11.67 13.32
C TYR A 39 1.32 13.02 14.03
N TYR A 40 2.39 13.53 14.64
CA TYR A 40 2.41 14.84 15.31
C TYR A 40 3.58 15.71 14.80
N PRO A 41 3.70 15.94 13.46
CA PRO A 41 4.84 16.68 12.90
C PRO A 41 4.90 18.14 13.37
N ASP A 42 3.75 18.71 13.74
CA ASP A 42 3.58 20.12 14.11
C ASP A 42 3.60 20.35 15.63
N GLU A 43 3.72 19.29 16.44
CA GLU A 43 3.87 19.39 17.90
C GLU A 43 5.34 19.36 18.32
N LEU A 44 5.64 19.85 19.53
CA LEU A 44 6.98 19.68 20.11
C LEU A 44 7.29 18.20 20.35
N HIS A 45 8.50 17.81 19.94
CA HIS A 45 8.97 16.42 20.07
C HIS A 45 9.76 16.25 21.38
N PHE A 46 9.27 15.38 22.25
CA PHE A 46 9.87 15.06 23.54
C PHE A 46 10.50 13.65 23.57
N PHE A 47 9.90 12.65 22.90
CA PHE A 47 10.47 11.29 22.86
C PHE A 47 11.86 11.24 22.21
N ARG A 48 12.16 12.20 21.32
CA ARG A 48 13.50 12.39 20.72
C ARG A 48 14.66 12.56 21.71
N TYR A 49 14.41 12.97 22.95
CA TYR A 49 15.46 13.12 23.97
C TYR A 49 15.79 11.80 24.67
N PHE A 50 14.86 10.84 24.67
CA PHE A 50 15.04 9.52 25.27
C PHE A 50 15.51 8.47 24.26
N VAL A 51 15.26 8.70 22.98
CA VAL A 51 15.77 7.88 21.88
C VAL A 51 16.41 8.82 20.88
N ASN A 52 17.73 8.77 20.70
CA ASN A 52 18.45 9.71 19.82
C ASN A 52 18.31 9.34 18.34
N LYS A 53 18.44 8.05 17.98
CA LYS A 53 18.36 7.57 16.59
C LYS A 53 16.93 7.28 16.16
N PHE A 54 16.43 7.99 15.15
CA PHE A 54 15.08 7.77 14.66
C PHE A 54 14.98 6.41 13.97
N GLN A 55 13.97 5.62 14.36
CA GLN A 55 13.66 4.34 13.74
C GLN A 55 12.17 4.30 13.45
N ARG A 56 11.82 4.37 12.15
CA ARG A 56 10.45 4.23 11.69
C ARG A 56 9.94 2.81 11.99
N ARG A 57 8.70 2.70 12.47
CA ARG A 57 7.95 1.44 12.56
C ARG A 57 7.00 1.28 11.38
N ALA A 58 6.54 0.05 11.16
CA ALA A 58 5.53 -0.26 10.15
C ALA A 58 4.20 0.47 10.45
N PRO A 59 3.38 0.78 9.43
CA PRO A 59 2.10 1.49 9.61
C PRO A 59 1.19 0.88 10.67
N LEU A 60 1.05 -0.46 10.71
CA LEU A 60 0.35 -1.19 11.77
C LEU A 60 0.81 -0.79 13.18
N ILE A 61 2.12 -0.78 13.41
CA ILE A 61 2.69 -0.47 14.72
C ILE A 61 2.49 1.01 15.07
N ASN A 62 2.71 1.91 14.11
CA ASN A 62 2.50 3.34 14.35
C ASN A 62 1.04 3.62 14.70
N ARG A 63 0.08 3.09 13.93
CA ARG A 63 -1.35 3.32 14.18
C ARG A 63 -1.80 2.74 15.51
N GLY A 64 -1.30 1.56 15.90
CA GLY A 64 -1.54 0.97 17.23
C GLY A 64 -0.96 1.81 18.37
N TYR A 65 0.29 2.27 18.26
CA TYR A 65 0.89 3.14 19.28
C TYR A 65 0.28 4.54 19.32
N TRP A 66 -0.17 5.07 18.18
CA TRP A 66 -0.91 6.32 18.11
C TRP A 66 -2.23 6.19 18.89
N LEU A 67 -2.96 5.09 18.71
CA LEU A 67 -4.21 4.83 19.44
C LEU A 67 -3.95 4.67 20.95
N ARG A 68 -2.86 3.98 21.34
CA ARG A 68 -2.44 3.89 22.76
C ARG A 68 -2.18 5.26 23.36
N LEU A 69 -1.36 6.09 22.71
CA LEU A 69 -1.06 7.45 23.16
C LEU A 69 -2.33 8.29 23.26
N ARG A 70 -3.20 8.21 22.25
CA ARG A 70 -4.48 8.92 22.22
C ARG A 70 -5.41 8.50 23.37
N ALA A 71 -5.50 7.20 23.65
CA ALA A 71 -6.36 6.67 24.72
C ALA A 71 -5.96 7.20 26.10
N ILE A 72 -4.66 7.16 26.43
CA ILE A 72 -4.13 7.73 27.67
C ILE A 72 -4.32 9.26 27.71
N ASP A 73 -3.93 9.95 26.63
CA ASP A 73 -4.01 11.40 26.52
C ASP A 73 -5.45 11.93 26.72
N VAL A 74 -6.47 11.26 26.17
CA VAL A 74 -7.87 11.65 26.35
C VAL A 74 -8.31 11.59 27.81
N ILE A 75 -7.97 10.51 28.53
CA ILE A 75 -8.34 10.36 29.95
C ILE A 75 -7.58 11.35 30.82
N VAL A 76 -6.27 11.52 30.57
CA VAL A 76 -5.45 12.52 31.27
C VAL A 76 -5.97 13.93 31.02
N ARG A 77 -6.30 14.26 29.76
CA ARG A 77 -6.93 15.53 29.38
C ARG A 77 -8.20 15.78 30.17
N GLN A 78 -9.14 14.82 30.18
CA GLN A 78 -10.39 14.96 30.93
C GLN A 78 -10.13 15.25 32.40
N PHE A 79 -9.16 14.57 33.02
CA PHE A 79 -8.80 14.82 34.42
C PHE A 79 -8.19 16.21 34.64
N VAL A 80 -7.20 16.62 33.83
CA VAL A 80 -6.50 17.90 34.01
C VAL A 80 -7.36 19.10 33.61
N THR A 81 -8.33 18.95 32.70
CA THR A 81 -9.24 20.05 32.33
C THR A 81 -10.49 20.11 33.20
N SER A 82 -10.82 19.04 33.93
CA SER A 82 -12.00 19.04 34.81
C SER A 82 -11.84 20.00 36.00
N PRO A 83 -12.87 20.78 36.37
CA PRO A 83 -12.81 21.62 37.56
C PRO A 83 -12.75 20.75 38.83
N LYS A 84 -11.74 20.96 39.67
CA LYS A 84 -11.56 20.28 40.97
C LYS A 84 -11.38 21.35 42.06
N PRO A 85 -12.45 22.08 42.44
CA PRO A 85 -12.34 23.23 43.34
C PRO A 85 -11.79 22.82 44.71
N GLY A 86 -10.83 23.60 45.21
CA GLY A 86 -10.24 23.40 46.54
C GLY A 86 -9.30 22.19 46.68
N ARG A 87 -8.95 21.50 45.58
CA ARG A 87 -8.04 20.34 45.62
C ARG A 87 -6.92 20.49 44.59
N LYS A 88 -5.71 20.09 44.96
CA LYS A 88 -4.58 19.98 44.02
C LYS A 88 -4.77 18.77 43.11
N LYS A 89 -4.49 18.91 41.81
CA LYS A 89 -4.51 17.79 40.86
C LYS A 89 -3.17 17.08 40.87
N VAL A 90 -3.19 15.75 40.91
CA VAL A 90 -1.99 14.92 40.93
C VAL A 90 -2.14 13.79 39.92
N VAL A 91 -1.20 13.67 38.99
CA VAL A 91 -1.14 12.54 38.04
C VAL A 91 0.05 11.68 38.42
N ILE A 92 -0.20 10.44 38.83
CA ILE A 92 0.83 9.48 39.24
C ILE A 92 0.97 8.42 38.15
N ASN A 93 2.07 8.48 37.41
CA ASN A 93 2.39 7.55 36.33
C ASN A 93 3.19 6.36 36.89
N LEU A 94 2.52 5.21 37.00
CA LEU A 94 3.01 3.98 37.60
C LEU A 94 3.72 3.13 36.54
N GLY A 95 5.03 2.94 36.70
CA GLY A 95 5.88 2.33 35.67
C GLY A 95 6.08 3.28 34.50
N ALA A 96 6.44 4.53 34.82
CA ALA A 96 6.49 5.63 33.85
C ALA A 96 7.51 5.43 32.73
N GLY A 97 8.51 4.57 32.89
CA GLY A 97 9.59 4.38 31.94
C GLY A 97 10.19 5.72 31.49
N SER A 98 10.44 5.86 30.19
CA SER A 98 10.83 7.13 29.58
C SER A 98 9.65 7.91 28.99
N ASP A 99 8.44 7.73 29.54
CA ASP A 99 7.26 8.48 29.08
C ASP A 99 7.46 9.99 29.27
N VAL A 100 6.85 10.76 28.39
CA VAL A 100 6.93 12.22 28.32
C VAL A 100 5.58 12.90 28.59
N LEU A 101 4.59 12.15 29.10
CA LEU A 101 3.25 12.60 29.47
C LEU A 101 3.22 13.93 30.24
N PRO A 102 4.11 14.21 31.22
CA PRO A 102 4.13 15.51 31.91
C PRO A 102 4.35 16.67 30.93
N TRP A 103 5.39 16.60 30.10
CA TRP A 103 5.73 17.66 29.15
C TRP A 103 4.70 17.79 28.03
N GLN A 104 4.19 16.67 27.51
CA GLN A 104 3.11 16.70 26.52
C GLN A 104 1.83 17.35 27.06
N SER A 105 1.46 17.05 28.31
CA SER A 105 0.27 17.62 28.94
C SER A 105 0.41 19.13 29.12
N TYR A 106 1.54 19.62 29.63
CA TYR A 106 1.79 21.06 29.75
C TYR A 106 1.85 21.77 28.40
N HIS A 107 2.44 21.14 27.38
CA HIS A 107 2.49 21.70 26.03
C HIS A 107 1.10 21.82 25.40
N ARG A 108 0.24 20.79 25.54
CA ARG A 108 -1.08 20.71 24.90
C ARG A 108 -2.17 21.46 25.65
N TYR A 109 -2.10 21.50 26.99
CA TYR A 109 -3.21 21.97 27.83
C TYR A 109 -2.90 23.22 28.66
N GLY A 110 -1.64 23.69 28.66
CA GLY A 110 -1.22 24.99 29.20
C GLY A 110 -1.78 25.26 30.60
N ASP A 111 -2.53 26.35 30.73
CA ASP A 111 -3.12 26.84 31.98
C ASP A 111 -3.98 25.79 32.71
N SER A 112 -4.57 24.84 31.99
CA SER A 112 -5.34 23.75 32.63
C SER A 112 -4.46 22.87 33.51
N CYS A 113 -3.16 22.79 33.23
CA CYS A 113 -2.18 22.04 34.00
C CYS A 113 -1.55 22.84 35.15
N GLU A 114 -1.79 24.14 35.31
CA GLU A 114 -1.04 25.00 36.24
C GLU A 114 -1.06 24.51 37.70
N ASN A 115 -2.21 24.00 38.17
CA ASN A 115 -2.37 23.40 39.51
C ASN A 115 -2.20 21.86 39.51
N THR A 116 -1.40 21.31 38.59
CA THR A 116 -1.21 19.86 38.43
C THR A 116 0.23 19.46 38.70
N LEU A 117 0.41 18.54 39.65
CA LEU A 117 1.68 17.86 39.91
C LEU A 117 1.70 16.51 39.20
N PHE A 118 2.69 16.31 38.32
CA PHE A 118 2.96 15.00 37.73
C PHE A 118 4.03 14.27 38.54
N ILE A 119 3.81 12.99 38.82
CA ILE A 119 4.72 12.12 39.56
C ILE A 119 5.01 10.90 38.69
N ASP A 120 6.26 10.72 38.28
CA ASP A 120 6.70 9.49 37.62
C ASP A 120 7.29 8.53 38.66
N VAL A 121 6.83 7.28 38.64
CA VAL A 121 7.30 6.20 39.50
C VAL A 121 7.79 5.05 38.62
N ASP A 122 9.02 4.59 38.85
CA ASP A 122 9.57 3.39 38.22
C ASP A 122 10.76 2.87 39.03
N TYR A 123 11.39 1.79 38.58
CA TYR A 123 12.59 1.24 39.19
C TYR A 123 13.68 2.33 39.36
N PRO A 124 14.40 2.34 40.50
CA PRO A 124 15.43 3.35 40.79
C PRO A 124 16.42 3.58 39.65
N ASP A 125 16.94 2.50 39.05
CA ASP A 125 17.91 2.58 37.96
C ASP A 125 17.36 3.26 36.70
N LEU A 126 16.08 3.05 36.39
CA LEU A 126 15.44 3.67 35.23
C LEU A 126 15.13 5.14 35.48
N MET A 127 14.70 5.48 36.70
CA MET A 127 14.46 6.87 37.11
C MET A 127 15.73 7.70 37.21
N LEU A 128 16.86 7.11 37.62
CA LEU A 128 18.15 7.79 37.58
C LEU A 128 18.58 8.13 36.14
N LYS A 129 18.37 7.22 35.18
CA LYS A 129 18.62 7.47 33.76
C LYS A 129 17.71 8.57 33.22
N LYS A 130 16.41 8.52 33.55
CA LYS A 130 15.45 9.56 33.15
C LYS A 130 15.84 10.92 33.73
N ARG A 131 16.18 10.99 35.01
CA ARG A 131 16.64 12.20 35.71
C ARG A 131 17.83 12.83 34.99
N ALA A 132 18.84 12.05 34.63
CA ALA A 132 20.01 12.55 33.92
C ALA A 132 19.63 13.21 32.58
N ILE A 133 18.71 12.62 31.82
CA ILE A 133 18.23 13.17 30.55
C ILE A 133 17.41 14.45 30.79
N VAL A 134 16.51 14.45 31.76
CA VAL A 134 15.66 15.61 32.11
C VAL A 134 16.52 16.81 32.52
N LEU A 135 17.49 16.61 33.42
CA LEU A 135 18.38 17.68 33.88
C LEU A 135 19.35 18.15 32.78
N GLY A 136 19.78 17.25 31.90
CA GLY A 136 20.69 17.56 30.79
C GLY A 136 20.03 18.19 29.56
N THR A 137 18.69 18.28 29.52
CA THR A 137 17.93 18.75 28.36
C THR A 137 17.15 20.00 28.71
N ALA A 138 17.54 21.16 28.15
CA ALA A 138 16.94 22.46 28.46
C ALA A 138 15.40 22.47 28.31
N GLN A 139 14.88 21.87 27.24
CA GLN A 139 13.44 21.81 26.96
C GLN A 139 12.65 20.95 27.97
N LEU A 140 13.30 19.98 28.62
CA LEU A 140 12.67 19.18 29.68
C LEU A 140 12.83 19.84 31.05
N HIS A 141 13.96 20.52 31.27
CA HIS A 141 14.25 21.25 32.49
C HIS A 141 13.30 22.43 32.72
N GLU A 142 12.78 23.05 31.67
CA GLU A 142 11.85 24.19 31.76
C GLU A 142 10.64 23.92 32.69
N LEU A 143 10.12 22.69 32.68
CA LEU A 143 8.99 22.31 33.55
C LEU A 143 9.33 22.33 35.05
N LEU A 144 10.62 22.21 35.41
CA LEU A 144 11.08 22.12 36.79
C LEU A 144 11.15 23.48 37.50
N GLY A 145 11.16 24.59 36.75
CA GLY A 145 11.40 25.93 37.27
C GLY A 145 12.85 26.18 37.70
N ASP A 146 13.06 27.26 38.44
CA ASP A 146 14.41 27.81 38.72
C ASP A 146 15.18 27.08 39.83
N SER A 147 14.50 26.33 40.70
CA SER A 147 15.14 25.70 41.87
C SER A 147 14.50 24.36 42.26
N PRO A 148 14.59 23.33 41.39
CA PRO A 148 14.14 21.99 41.76
C PRO A 148 15.00 21.38 42.87
N ALA A 149 14.37 20.62 43.76
CA ALA A 149 15.06 19.80 44.73
C ALA A 149 15.60 18.52 44.05
N ILE A 150 16.91 18.33 44.09
CA ILE A 150 17.61 17.20 43.46
C ILE A 150 18.30 16.40 44.56
N SER A 151 18.02 15.10 44.68
CA SER A 151 18.73 14.27 45.66
C SER A 151 20.14 13.91 45.15
N GLU A 152 21.15 14.16 45.98
CA GLU A 152 22.52 13.72 45.76
C GLU A 152 22.73 12.22 46.03
N LYS A 153 21.88 11.61 46.86
CA LYS A 153 21.98 10.20 47.23
C LYS A 153 21.17 9.36 46.27
N VAL A 154 21.87 8.52 45.52
CA VAL A 154 21.30 7.58 44.55
C VAL A 154 20.33 6.56 45.19
N THR A 155 20.42 6.37 46.51
CA THR A 155 19.58 5.48 47.31
C THR A 155 18.28 6.13 47.81
N ASP A 156 18.13 7.44 47.69
CA ASP A 156 16.90 8.11 48.10
C ASP A 156 15.78 7.76 47.11
N GLN A 157 14.55 7.62 47.62
CA GLN A 157 13.41 7.33 46.76
C GLN A 157 12.96 8.54 45.95
N ILE A 158 12.97 9.74 46.53
CA ILE A 158 12.65 10.99 45.83
C ILE A 158 13.92 11.50 45.17
N LEU A 159 14.01 11.35 43.85
CA LEU A 159 15.24 11.63 43.09
C LEU A 159 15.28 13.05 42.53
N LEU A 160 14.12 13.62 42.22
CA LEU A 160 13.93 14.96 41.65
C LEU A 160 12.53 15.46 42.03
N ARG A 161 12.40 16.71 42.47
CA ARG A 161 11.10 17.32 42.79
C ARG A 161 11.07 18.82 42.50
N SER A 162 9.95 19.27 41.95
CA SER A 162 9.56 20.67 41.74
C SER A 162 8.07 20.83 42.07
N ASP A 163 7.51 22.02 41.85
CA ASP A 163 6.07 22.28 42.07
C ASP A 163 5.18 21.51 41.09
N LYS A 164 5.68 21.28 39.87
CA LYS A 164 4.95 20.71 38.72
C LYS A 164 5.31 19.25 38.41
N TYR A 165 6.49 18.79 38.83
CA TYR A 165 7.01 17.46 38.51
C TYR A 165 7.81 16.81 39.65
N CYS A 166 7.64 15.51 39.85
CA CYS A 166 8.39 14.68 40.81
C CYS A 166 8.79 13.33 40.19
N GLN A 167 9.98 12.83 40.55
CA GLN A 167 10.48 11.50 40.16
C GLN A 167 10.76 10.64 41.39
N ILE A 168 10.18 9.45 41.41
CA ILE A 168 10.33 8.49 42.50
C ILE A 168 10.93 7.19 41.96
N GLY A 169 12.10 6.80 42.49
CA GLY A 169 12.70 5.50 42.29
C GLY A 169 12.14 4.49 43.28
N CYS A 170 11.18 3.65 42.87
CA CYS A 170 10.52 2.68 43.73
C CYS A 170 10.06 1.45 42.93
N ASP A 171 10.24 0.27 43.51
CA ASP A 171 9.60 -0.95 43.02
C ASP A 171 8.12 -0.95 43.42
N LEU A 172 7.21 -0.97 42.45
CA LEU A 172 5.76 -0.96 42.70
C LEU A 172 5.26 -2.16 43.51
N ARG A 173 6.04 -3.25 43.59
CA ARG A 173 5.74 -4.41 44.46
C ARG A 173 5.91 -4.06 45.94
N GLU A 174 6.71 -3.05 46.27
CA GLU A 174 6.93 -2.54 47.63
C GLU A 174 5.90 -1.45 47.98
N LEU A 175 4.61 -1.79 47.95
CA LEU A 175 3.49 -0.84 48.09
C LEU A 175 3.61 0.10 49.30
N GLU A 176 3.97 -0.42 50.48
CA GLU A 176 4.12 0.40 51.69
C GLU A 176 5.28 1.41 51.57
N SER A 177 6.35 1.04 50.86
CA SER A 177 7.49 1.92 50.56
C SER A 177 7.03 3.11 49.71
N LEU A 178 6.31 2.83 48.62
CA LEU A 178 5.73 3.85 47.74
C LEU A 178 4.76 4.76 48.49
N ARG A 179 3.86 4.18 49.30
CA ARG A 179 2.87 4.93 50.08
C ARG A 179 3.53 5.90 51.05
N ASN A 180 4.46 5.40 51.88
CA ASN A 180 5.19 6.23 52.85
C ASN A 180 5.98 7.35 52.15
N CYS A 181 6.55 7.06 50.98
CA CYS A 181 7.25 8.05 50.16
C CYS A 181 6.33 9.18 49.69
N LEU A 182 5.17 8.85 49.11
CA LEU A 182 4.19 9.84 48.66
C LEU A 182 3.64 10.68 49.81
N GLU A 183 3.25 10.03 50.92
CA GLU A 183 2.69 10.69 52.11
C GLU A 183 3.72 11.59 52.82
N SER A 184 5.03 11.35 52.65
CA SER A 184 6.09 12.17 53.25
C SER A 184 6.09 13.62 52.78
N PHE A 185 5.47 13.92 51.63
CA PHE A 185 5.45 15.27 51.07
C PHE A 185 4.13 15.73 50.45
N LEU A 186 3.15 14.83 50.35
CA LEU A 186 1.87 15.10 49.71
C LEU A 186 0.75 14.43 50.48
N ASN A 187 -0.19 15.23 51.00
CA ASN A 187 -1.41 14.70 51.60
C ASN A 187 -2.40 14.27 50.50
N LEU A 188 -2.34 13.00 50.10
CA LEU A 188 -3.17 12.45 49.04
C LEU A 188 -4.68 12.60 49.32
N ALA A 189 -5.09 12.57 50.59
CA ALA A 189 -6.49 12.73 51.00
C ALA A 189 -7.06 14.13 50.73
N GLU A 190 -6.22 15.14 50.46
CA GLU A 190 -6.60 16.50 50.07
C GLU A 190 -6.45 16.73 48.55
N CYS A 191 -5.96 15.75 47.80
CA CYS A 191 -5.71 15.86 46.36
C CYS A 191 -6.81 15.17 45.54
N SER A 192 -7.03 15.63 44.31
CA SER A 192 -7.65 14.78 43.28
C SER A 192 -6.51 14.05 42.58
N VAL A 193 -6.56 12.72 42.52
CA VAL A 193 -5.45 11.89 42.04
C VAL A 193 -5.89 11.06 40.84
N LEU A 194 -5.13 11.10 39.76
CA LEU A 194 -5.24 10.16 38.64
C LEU A 194 -4.01 9.26 38.63
N PHE A 195 -4.22 7.97 38.79
CA PHE A 195 -3.19 6.96 38.54
C PHE A 195 -3.20 6.59 37.06
N VAL A 196 -2.03 6.49 36.44
CA VAL A 196 -1.87 6.01 35.07
C VAL A 196 -0.96 4.78 35.11
N ALA A 197 -1.42 3.66 34.57
CA ALA A 197 -0.63 2.44 34.41
C ALA A 197 -0.72 1.98 32.95
N GLU A 198 0.24 2.40 32.12
CA GLU A 198 0.29 2.04 30.70
C GLU A 198 1.26 0.87 30.47
N VAL A 199 0.73 -0.35 30.37
CA VAL A 199 1.47 -1.60 30.13
C VAL A 199 2.63 -1.75 31.12
N SER A 200 2.34 -1.54 32.41
CA SER A 200 3.33 -1.58 33.48
C SER A 200 2.99 -2.65 34.52
N ILE A 201 1.84 -2.53 35.17
CA ILE A 201 1.44 -3.43 36.27
C ILE A 201 1.13 -4.86 35.79
N THR A 202 0.89 -5.07 34.50
CA THR A 202 0.70 -6.40 33.88
C THR A 202 1.92 -7.33 34.03
N TYR A 203 3.12 -6.78 34.23
CA TYR A 203 4.35 -7.54 34.47
C TYR A 203 4.54 -7.95 35.95
N MET A 204 3.84 -7.28 36.87
CA MET A 204 3.83 -7.62 38.29
C MET A 204 3.03 -8.89 38.51
N ASP A 205 3.35 -9.67 39.54
CA ASP A 205 2.43 -10.74 39.95
C ASP A 205 1.07 -10.15 40.31
N THR A 206 0.01 -10.91 40.02
CA THR A 206 -1.37 -10.41 40.09
C THR A 206 -1.71 -9.91 41.50
N PHE A 207 -1.20 -10.59 42.53
CA PHE A 207 -1.39 -10.18 43.93
C PHE A 207 -0.85 -8.76 44.19
N SER A 208 0.40 -8.47 43.82
CA SER A 208 0.97 -7.14 43.99
C SER A 208 0.27 -6.07 43.14
N ALA A 209 -0.08 -6.38 41.89
CA ALA A 209 -0.81 -5.45 41.02
C ALA A 209 -2.19 -5.09 41.61
N ASP A 210 -2.88 -6.08 42.16
CA ASP A 210 -4.19 -5.93 42.76
C ASP A 210 -4.16 -5.17 44.09
N ALA A 211 -3.14 -5.41 44.91
CA ALA A 211 -2.90 -4.64 46.13
C ALA A 211 -2.70 -3.14 45.81
N LEU A 212 -1.96 -2.83 44.75
CA LEU A 212 -1.77 -1.46 44.27
C LEU A 212 -3.09 -0.82 43.80
N VAL A 213 -3.89 -1.53 43.01
CA VAL A 213 -5.22 -1.07 42.54
C VAL A 213 -6.18 -0.84 43.72
N GLN A 214 -6.16 -1.72 44.72
CA GLN A 214 -6.99 -1.61 45.93
C GLN A 214 -6.55 -0.46 46.84
N TRP A 215 -5.24 -0.23 47.00
CA TRP A 215 -4.76 0.91 47.78
C TRP A 215 -5.13 2.24 47.10
N ALA A 216 -4.98 2.33 45.78
CA ALA A 216 -5.30 3.53 45.02
C ALA A 216 -6.76 3.98 45.19
N SER A 217 -7.71 3.04 45.33
CA SER A 217 -9.13 3.39 45.58
C SER A 217 -9.39 3.99 46.97
N SER A 218 -8.51 3.74 47.95
CA SER A 218 -8.69 4.21 49.33
C SER A 218 -8.42 5.71 49.55
N ILE A 219 -7.88 6.40 48.55
CA ILE A 219 -7.52 7.84 48.63
C ILE A 219 -8.75 8.77 48.57
N GLY A 220 -9.93 8.24 48.21
CA GLY A 220 -11.19 8.98 48.16
C GLY A 220 -11.44 9.63 46.81
N GLN A 221 -10.79 10.77 46.52
CA GLN A 221 -10.92 11.47 45.22
C GLN A 221 -9.91 10.95 44.18
N ALA A 222 -9.94 9.63 43.97
CA ALA A 222 -9.02 8.93 43.07
C ALA A 222 -9.70 8.47 41.77
N GLU A 223 -8.92 8.51 40.69
CA GLU A 223 -9.22 7.99 39.37
C GLU A 223 -8.08 7.06 38.91
N PHE A 224 -8.38 6.08 38.07
CA PHE A 224 -7.38 5.15 37.53
C PHE A 224 -7.54 5.01 36.02
N CYS A 225 -6.45 5.20 35.29
CA CYS A 225 -6.32 4.97 33.87
C CYS A 225 -5.39 3.76 33.66
N LEU A 226 -5.95 2.61 33.29
CA LEU A 226 -5.19 1.40 33.00
C LEU A 226 -5.19 1.16 31.49
N LEU A 227 -4.04 0.81 30.92
CA LEU A 227 -3.96 0.26 29.56
C LEU A 227 -3.11 -1.01 29.59
N GLU A 228 -3.70 -2.17 29.34
CA GLU A 228 -2.98 -3.46 29.33
C GLU A 228 -3.64 -4.50 28.44
N GLN A 229 -3.02 -5.68 28.32
CA GLN A 229 -3.48 -6.76 27.46
C GLN A 229 -4.64 -7.55 28.06
N ILE A 230 -5.44 -8.19 27.20
CA ILE A 230 -6.47 -9.18 27.53
C ILE A 230 -6.47 -10.33 26.50
N LEU A 231 -7.14 -11.45 26.84
CA LEU A 231 -7.21 -12.68 26.04
C LEU A 231 -8.68 -13.07 25.80
N PRO A 232 -9.46 -12.32 25.00
CA PRO A 232 -10.91 -12.47 24.89
C PRO A 232 -11.38 -13.86 24.42
N HIS A 233 -10.53 -14.60 23.70
CA HIS A 233 -10.79 -15.97 23.22
C HIS A 233 -9.82 -17.00 23.84
N GLY A 234 -9.25 -16.68 25.00
CA GLY A 234 -8.30 -17.52 25.70
C GLY A 234 -6.88 -17.53 25.11
N PRO A 235 -5.93 -18.17 25.80
CA PRO A 235 -4.51 -18.16 25.44
C PRO A 235 -4.18 -18.94 24.16
N GLU A 236 -5.05 -19.86 23.75
CA GLU A 236 -4.87 -20.67 22.53
C GLU A 236 -5.27 -19.95 21.24
N HIS A 237 -5.95 -18.79 21.34
CA HIS A 237 -6.25 -17.99 20.15
C HIS A 237 -4.95 -17.61 19.43
N PRO A 238 -4.86 -17.70 18.09
CA PRO A 238 -3.62 -17.48 17.36
C PRO A 238 -2.88 -16.16 17.66
N PHE A 239 -3.61 -15.06 17.85
CA PHE A 239 -3.01 -13.78 18.24
C PHE A 239 -2.51 -13.85 19.69
N ALA A 240 -3.37 -14.28 20.62
CA ALA A 240 -3.04 -14.43 22.05
C ALA A 240 -1.81 -15.33 22.26
N SER A 241 -1.80 -16.53 21.67
CA SER A 241 -0.70 -17.50 21.78
C SER A 241 0.62 -16.89 21.29
N THR A 242 0.57 -16.15 20.19
CA THR A 242 1.76 -15.49 19.62
C THR A 242 2.26 -14.35 20.51
N MET A 243 1.35 -13.54 21.05
CA MET A 243 1.66 -12.49 22.03
C MET A 243 2.30 -13.06 23.29
N LEU A 244 1.70 -14.10 23.89
CA LEU A 244 2.22 -14.75 25.10
C LEU A 244 3.59 -15.39 24.85
N LYS A 245 3.78 -16.11 23.73
CA LYS A 245 5.09 -16.66 23.33
C LYS A 245 6.15 -15.58 23.18
N HIS A 246 5.80 -14.42 22.62
CA HIS A 246 6.71 -13.29 22.51
C HIS A 246 7.20 -12.79 23.87
N PHE A 247 6.27 -12.50 24.79
CA PHE A 247 6.60 -12.00 26.12
C PHE A 247 7.32 -13.04 26.98
N ASN A 248 6.94 -14.32 26.88
CA ASN A 248 7.63 -15.43 27.55
C ASN A 248 9.06 -15.60 27.04
N LYS A 249 9.30 -15.47 25.73
CA LYS A 249 10.65 -15.54 25.14
C LYS A 249 11.56 -14.41 25.64
N LEU A 250 11.00 -13.25 25.97
CA LEU A 250 11.72 -12.11 26.54
C LEU A 250 11.91 -12.23 28.07
N ASN A 251 11.36 -13.26 28.71
CA ASN A 251 11.21 -13.39 30.17
C ASN A 251 10.48 -12.20 30.82
N THR A 252 9.52 -11.62 30.12
CA THR A 252 8.67 -10.51 30.62
C THR A 252 7.20 -10.91 30.50
N SER A 253 6.86 -12.06 31.10
CA SER A 253 5.52 -12.65 31.03
C SER A 253 4.44 -11.68 31.51
N LEU A 254 3.32 -11.65 30.79
CA LEU A 254 2.11 -10.96 31.21
C LEU A 254 1.41 -11.84 32.24
N LYS A 255 1.21 -11.35 33.47
CA LYS A 255 0.75 -12.19 34.59
C LYS A 255 -0.73 -11.99 34.90
N SER A 256 -1.22 -10.76 34.84
CA SER A 256 -2.64 -10.47 35.14
C SER A 256 -3.61 -10.99 34.09
N VAL A 257 -3.14 -11.32 32.89
CA VAL A 257 -4.00 -11.77 31.77
C VAL A 257 -4.64 -13.13 31.98
N ASP A 258 -4.06 -13.98 32.84
CA ASP A 258 -4.60 -15.30 33.15
C ASP A 258 -5.84 -15.20 34.07
N GLU A 259 -5.85 -14.21 34.97
CA GLU A 259 -6.94 -13.97 35.92
C GLU A 259 -7.99 -12.99 35.37
N TYR A 260 -7.55 -12.03 34.56
CA TYR A 260 -8.40 -10.99 33.96
C TYR A 260 -8.37 -10.98 32.43
N PRO A 261 -8.79 -12.07 31.76
CA PRO A 261 -8.65 -12.25 30.31
C PRO A 261 -9.64 -11.45 29.46
N THR A 262 -10.64 -10.78 30.04
CA THR A 262 -11.71 -10.10 29.30
C THR A 262 -11.98 -8.69 29.80
N VAL A 263 -12.67 -7.89 28.98
CA VAL A 263 -13.21 -6.57 29.37
C VAL A 263 -14.01 -6.66 30.67
N GLU A 264 -14.86 -7.69 30.80
CA GLU A 264 -15.72 -7.82 31.98
C GLU A 264 -14.96 -8.27 33.23
N SER A 265 -13.97 -9.16 33.10
CA SER A 265 -13.11 -9.51 34.23
C SER A 265 -12.27 -8.32 34.71
N GLN A 266 -11.81 -7.44 33.82
CA GLN A 266 -11.13 -6.20 34.21
C GLN A 266 -12.08 -5.21 34.90
N ARG A 267 -13.34 -5.14 34.46
CA ARG A 267 -14.37 -4.35 35.15
C ARG A 267 -14.59 -4.85 36.57
N HIS A 268 -14.81 -6.16 36.73
CA HIS A 268 -14.98 -6.79 38.03
C HIS A 268 -13.75 -6.61 38.92
N ARG A 269 -12.54 -6.76 38.37
CA ARG A 269 -11.27 -6.53 39.09
C ARG A 269 -11.27 -5.21 39.85
N PHE A 270 -11.64 -4.12 39.18
CA PHE A 270 -11.68 -2.79 39.79
C PHE A 270 -12.87 -2.62 40.74
N GLN A 271 -14.07 -3.08 40.35
CA GLN A 271 -15.26 -2.98 41.21
C GLN A 271 -15.07 -3.67 42.56
N GLU A 272 -14.53 -4.89 42.55
CA GLU A 272 -14.23 -5.65 43.76
C GLU A 272 -13.13 -5.01 44.61
N ARG A 273 -12.32 -4.12 44.00
CA ARG A 273 -11.21 -3.41 44.66
C ARG A 273 -11.55 -1.98 45.06
N GLY A 274 -12.84 -1.71 45.30
CA GLY A 274 -13.32 -0.44 45.86
C GLY A 274 -13.51 0.68 44.84
N TRP A 275 -13.52 0.39 43.54
CA TRP A 275 -13.81 1.38 42.50
C TRP A 275 -15.31 1.43 42.18
N SER A 276 -15.95 2.54 42.56
CA SER A 276 -17.42 2.71 42.46
C SER A 276 -17.94 2.78 41.02
N SER A 277 -17.18 3.37 40.09
CA SER A 277 -17.56 3.45 38.68
C SER A 277 -16.37 3.08 37.80
N VAL A 278 -16.59 2.17 36.85
CA VAL A 278 -15.55 1.61 36.01
C VAL A 278 -16.05 1.60 34.57
N ASP A 279 -15.33 2.28 33.69
CA ASP A 279 -15.54 2.26 32.25
C ASP A 279 -14.40 1.49 31.59
N VAL A 280 -14.71 0.53 30.74
CA VAL A 280 -13.70 -0.32 30.08
C VAL A 280 -14.01 -0.39 28.60
N TRP A 281 -13.00 -0.15 27.77
CA TRP A 281 -13.06 -0.34 26.33
C TRP A 281 -11.92 -1.27 25.95
N ASP A 282 -12.15 -2.27 25.10
CA ASP A 282 -11.03 -2.71 24.26
C ASP A 282 -10.65 -1.56 23.30
N LEU A 283 -9.42 -1.57 22.77
CA LEU A 283 -8.97 -0.47 21.93
C LEU A 283 -9.77 -0.35 20.62
N TRP A 284 -10.49 -1.40 20.18
CA TRP A 284 -11.35 -1.28 19.00
C TRP A 284 -12.64 -0.53 19.33
N ASP A 285 -13.21 -0.78 20.51
CA ASP A 285 -14.32 0.00 21.03
C ASP A 285 -13.89 1.46 21.30
N ALA A 286 -12.66 1.68 21.79
CA ALA A 286 -12.08 3.01 21.94
C ALA A 286 -11.93 3.71 20.57
N TRP A 287 -11.42 3.01 19.56
CA TRP A 287 -11.33 3.50 18.18
C TRP A 287 -12.70 3.93 17.62
N ASN A 288 -13.77 3.21 17.95
CA ASN A 288 -15.12 3.50 17.49
C ASN A 288 -15.87 4.54 18.31
N SER A 289 -15.38 4.89 19.50
CA SER A 289 -16.02 5.81 20.43
C SER A 289 -15.67 7.27 20.12
N ASP A 290 -16.68 8.13 20.07
CA ASP A 290 -16.51 9.56 19.87
C ASP A 290 -15.91 10.27 21.12
N LEU A 291 -15.73 9.54 22.22
CA LEU A 291 -14.93 10.00 23.37
C LEU A 291 -13.45 10.15 22.98
N PHE A 292 -12.92 9.18 22.24
CA PHE A 292 -11.48 9.11 21.93
C PHE A 292 -11.16 9.69 20.56
N LEU A 293 -12.04 9.47 19.57
CA LEU A 293 -11.83 9.93 18.21
C LEU A 293 -13.15 10.27 17.54
N ASP A 294 -13.20 11.41 16.86
CA ASP A 294 -14.29 11.70 15.92
C ASP A 294 -14.05 11.07 14.53
N SER A 295 -15.04 11.16 13.64
CA SER A 295 -14.96 10.58 12.29
C SER A 295 -13.91 11.27 11.40
N THR A 296 -13.65 12.55 11.62
CA THR A 296 -12.69 13.33 10.83
C THR A 296 -11.25 13.01 11.24
N GLU A 297 -11.00 12.87 12.54
CA GLU A 297 -9.71 12.42 13.07
C GLU A 297 -9.35 11.04 12.54
N ARG A 298 -10.29 10.08 12.58
CA ARG A 298 -10.10 8.72 12.00
C ARG A 298 -9.74 8.76 10.53
N ALA A 299 -10.49 9.53 9.74
CA ALA A 299 -10.26 9.63 8.29
C ALA A 299 -8.91 10.31 7.97
N ALA A 300 -8.50 11.30 8.76
CA ALA A 300 -7.24 12.01 8.57
C ALA A 300 -6.01 11.11 8.71
N LEU A 301 -6.09 10.03 9.52
CA LEU A 301 -5.00 9.08 9.71
C LEU A 301 -4.60 8.32 8.43
N ASP A 302 -5.51 8.17 7.47
CA ASP A 302 -5.21 7.53 6.18
C ASP A 302 -4.36 8.43 5.27
N ASN A 303 -4.24 9.73 5.57
CA ASN A 303 -3.36 10.66 4.85
C ASN A 303 -1.93 10.69 5.42
N VAL A 304 -1.69 10.12 6.61
CA VAL A 304 -0.36 10.11 7.26
C VAL A 304 0.56 9.09 6.58
N GLU A 305 0.05 7.87 6.37
CA GLU A 305 0.78 6.83 5.66
C GLU A 305 -0.17 5.78 5.04
N PRO A 306 0.21 5.13 3.92
CA PRO A 306 -0.61 4.09 3.30
C PRO A 306 -0.86 2.92 4.25
N PHE A 307 -2.13 2.58 4.46
CA PHE A 307 -2.54 1.57 5.44
C PHE A 307 -3.53 0.56 4.86
N ASP A 308 -3.23 -0.74 5.06
CA ASP A 308 -4.10 -1.84 4.63
C ASP A 308 -4.00 -3.09 5.54
N GLU A 309 -3.56 -2.93 6.78
CA GLU A 309 -3.37 -4.01 7.75
C GLU A 309 -4.51 -4.03 8.79
N TRP A 310 -5.75 -3.86 8.31
CA TRP A 310 -6.93 -3.66 9.16
C TRP A 310 -7.29 -4.88 10.01
N GLU A 311 -7.16 -6.11 9.48
CA GLU A 311 -7.38 -7.32 10.27
C GLU A 311 -6.42 -7.41 11.45
N GLU A 312 -5.15 -7.06 11.22
CA GLU A 312 -4.11 -7.04 12.23
C GLU A 312 -4.34 -5.97 13.29
N PHE A 313 -4.79 -4.79 12.86
CA PHE A 313 -5.09 -3.67 13.75
C PHE A 313 -6.28 -3.98 14.63
N ILE A 314 -7.35 -4.57 14.09
CA ILE A 314 -8.52 -4.97 14.87
C ILE A 314 -8.13 -6.07 15.85
N LEU A 315 -7.39 -7.10 15.42
CA LEU A 315 -6.90 -8.15 16.32
C LEU A 315 -6.06 -7.58 17.47
N PHE A 316 -5.10 -6.71 17.17
CA PHE A 316 -4.33 -6.00 18.20
C PHE A 316 -5.26 -5.23 19.15
N SER A 317 -6.17 -4.44 18.59
CA SER A 317 -7.06 -3.58 19.37
C SER A 317 -8.05 -4.35 20.24
N ARG A 318 -8.39 -5.60 19.89
CA ARG A 318 -9.21 -6.51 20.72
C ARG A 318 -8.45 -7.20 21.85
N HIS A 319 -7.12 -7.18 21.81
CA HIS A 319 -6.27 -7.80 22.84
C HIS A 319 -5.64 -6.78 23.79
N TYR A 320 -6.11 -5.54 23.74
CA TYR A 320 -5.70 -4.46 24.64
C TYR A 320 -6.95 -3.72 25.12
N VAL A 321 -6.97 -3.34 26.40
CA VAL A 321 -8.01 -2.52 26.99
C VAL A 321 -7.45 -1.18 27.43
N VAL A 322 -8.31 -0.16 27.40
CA VAL A 322 -8.17 1.07 28.19
C VAL A 322 -9.32 1.13 29.18
N LEU A 323 -9.03 1.44 30.43
CA LEU A 323 -10.00 1.48 31.53
C LEU A 323 -9.88 2.81 32.27
N HIS A 324 -11.02 3.43 32.56
CA HIS A 324 -11.13 4.61 33.43
C HIS A 324 -12.05 4.30 34.61
N ALA A 325 -11.47 4.23 35.81
CA ALA A 325 -12.20 3.99 37.04
C ALA A 325 -12.19 5.21 37.96
N THR A 326 -13.25 5.39 38.75
CA THR A 326 -13.34 6.41 39.81
C THR A 326 -13.75 5.76 41.13
N ALA A 327 -13.03 6.09 42.20
CA ALA A 327 -13.33 5.58 43.55
C ALA A 327 -14.63 6.19 44.11
N TYR A 328 -15.01 7.36 43.61
CA TYR A 328 -16.26 8.04 43.91
C TYR A 328 -17.35 7.71 42.87
N HIS A 329 -18.61 7.85 43.30
CA HIS A 329 -19.77 7.61 42.43
C HIS A 329 -19.86 8.69 41.34
N ARG A 330 -20.09 8.27 40.10
CA ARG A 330 -20.45 9.14 38.98
C ARG A 330 -21.94 8.95 38.71
N ASP A 331 -22.71 10.04 38.67
CA ASP A 331 -24.16 9.99 38.46
C ASP A 331 -24.53 9.59 37.02
N GLU A 332 -23.62 9.80 36.08
CA GLU A 332 -23.79 9.46 34.67
C GLU A 332 -23.17 8.10 34.34
N ARG A 333 -23.85 7.31 33.49
CA ARG A 333 -23.25 6.11 32.89
C ARG A 333 -22.16 6.53 31.92
N GLY A 334 -20.94 6.05 32.14
CA GLY A 334 -19.82 6.30 31.24
C GLY A 334 -19.99 5.58 29.89
N ALA A 335 -19.37 6.12 28.85
CA ALA A 335 -19.44 5.57 27.48
C ALA A 335 -18.84 4.15 27.35
N GLY A 336 -18.13 3.66 28.37
CA GLY A 336 -17.53 2.33 28.46
C GLY A 336 -18.37 1.32 29.25
N GLN A 337 -19.64 1.64 29.54
CA GLN A 337 -20.59 0.76 30.24
C GLN A 337 -21.59 0.10 29.29
N ARG A 338 -21.23 -0.10 28.02
CA ARG A 338 -22.14 -0.72 27.05
C ARG A 338 -22.54 -2.12 27.52
N GLY A 339 -23.84 -2.33 27.72
CA GLY A 339 -24.40 -3.64 28.04
C GLY A 339 -24.33 -4.58 26.83
N GLN A 340 -24.36 -5.90 27.09
CA GLN A 340 -24.49 -6.89 26.04
C GLN A 340 -25.77 -6.63 25.22
N VAL A 341 -25.62 -6.24 23.95
CA VAL A 341 -26.75 -6.14 23.02
C VAL A 341 -27.39 -7.53 22.88
N GLY A 342 -28.72 -7.58 23.00
CA GLY A 342 -29.51 -8.81 22.96
C GLY A 342 -29.16 -9.69 21.76
N VAL A 343 -28.99 -10.99 22.05
CA VAL A 343 -28.41 -11.97 21.13
C VAL A 343 -29.52 -12.62 20.28
N SER A 344 -29.33 -12.68 18.96
CA SER A 344 -30.03 -13.68 18.16
C SER A 344 -29.34 -15.03 18.38
N ASN A 345 -30.00 -15.90 19.15
CA ASN A 345 -29.47 -17.17 19.67
C ASN A 345 -29.54 -18.34 18.66
N LYS A 346 -29.59 -18.08 17.36
CA LYS A 346 -29.66 -19.16 16.37
C LYS A 346 -28.25 -19.69 16.10
N HIS A 347 -27.94 -20.85 16.67
CA HIS A 347 -26.67 -21.56 16.48
C HIS A 347 -26.91 -22.88 15.76
N VAL A 348 -25.99 -23.24 14.88
CA VAL A 348 -25.92 -24.56 14.23
C VAL A 348 -24.53 -25.14 14.43
N LYS A 349 -24.40 -26.46 14.42
CA LYS A 349 -23.12 -27.12 14.68
C LYS A 349 -22.45 -27.59 13.40
N ALA A 350 -21.14 -27.42 13.34
CA ALA A 350 -20.31 -28.01 12.30
C ALA A 350 -19.08 -28.70 12.91
N ASN A 351 -18.71 -29.85 12.35
CA ASN A 351 -17.54 -30.59 12.80
C ASN A 351 -16.33 -30.15 11.98
N VAL A 352 -15.21 -29.90 12.65
CA VAL A 352 -13.94 -29.51 12.05
C VAL A 352 -12.94 -30.64 12.20
N THR A 353 -12.37 -31.07 11.09
CA THR A 353 -11.26 -32.04 11.05
C THR A 353 -10.00 -31.34 10.55
N SER A 354 -8.93 -31.38 11.33
CA SER A 354 -7.60 -30.91 10.91
C SER A 354 -6.83 -32.04 10.24
N LEU A 355 -6.34 -31.82 9.02
CA LEU A 355 -5.49 -32.76 8.28
C LEU A 355 -3.99 -32.46 8.46
N GLY A 356 -3.65 -31.49 9.31
CA GLY A 356 -2.27 -31.00 9.45
C GLY A 356 -1.81 -30.20 8.24
N SER A 357 -0.49 -30.05 8.05
CA SER A 357 0.05 -29.13 7.04
C SER A 357 0.09 -29.66 5.61
N LEU A 358 -0.03 -30.97 5.44
CA LEU A 358 0.13 -31.69 4.17
C LEU A 358 1.43 -31.38 3.39
N GLY A 359 2.37 -30.58 3.94
CA GLY A 359 3.62 -30.18 3.28
C GLY A 359 3.55 -28.91 2.43
N ALA A 360 2.42 -28.20 2.40
CA ALA A 360 2.26 -26.99 1.58
C ALA A 360 3.04 -25.78 2.14
N PRO A 361 3.48 -24.83 1.28
CA PRO A 361 4.07 -23.58 1.73
C PRO A 361 3.13 -22.72 2.57
N LYS A 362 3.70 -21.85 3.40
CA LYS A 362 2.95 -20.86 4.19
C LYS A 362 2.37 -19.77 3.28
N ARG A 363 1.05 -19.61 3.28
CA ARG A 363 0.33 -18.64 2.46
C ARG A 363 -0.84 -18.00 3.21
N ARG A 364 -1.01 -16.69 3.01
CA ARG A 364 -2.21 -15.92 3.41
C ARG A 364 -2.61 -14.95 2.30
N PHE A 365 -3.85 -14.51 2.28
CA PHE A 365 -4.48 -13.73 1.21
C PHE A 365 -4.34 -14.38 -0.18
N GLY A 366 -4.25 -15.71 -0.21
CA GLY A 366 -4.33 -16.47 -1.45
C GLY A 366 -5.78 -16.61 -1.89
N ALA A 367 -5.98 -16.88 -3.18
CA ALA A 367 -7.29 -17.02 -3.78
C ALA A 367 -7.59 -18.47 -4.14
N PRO A 368 -8.73 -19.03 -3.68
CA PRO A 368 -9.13 -20.37 -4.03
C PRO A 368 -9.63 -20.44 -5.48
N LEU A 369 -9.23 -21.49 -6.20
CA LEU A 369 -9.72 -21.87 -7.52
C LEU A 369 -10.02 -23.38 -7.52
N ILE A 370 -11.01 -23.79 -8.32
CA ILE A 370 -11.27 -25.19 -8.61
C ILE A 370 -10.81 -25.48 -10.04
N ALA A 371 -10.07 -26.58 -10.21
CA ALA A 371 -9.66 -27.11 -11.50
C ALA A 371 -10.11 -28.55 -11.67
N SER A 372 -10.11 -29.04 -12.92
CA SER A 372 -10.39 -30.44 -13.21
C SER A 372 -9.43 -30.97 -14.26
N SER A 373 -9.02 -32.24 -14.15
CA SER A 373 -8.30 -32.90 -15.22
C SER A 373 -9.26 -33.33 -16.34
N PRO A 374 -8.74 -33.63 -17.55
CA PRO A 374 -9.54 -34.23 -18.62
C PRO A 374 -10.24 -35.54 -18.23
N GLU A 375 -9.66 -36.29 -17.28
CA GLU A 375 -10.20 -37.55 -16.75
C GLU A 375 -11.32 -37.32 -15.71
N GLY A 376 -11.54 -36.07 -15.27
CA GLY A 376 -12.57 -35.70 -14.31
C GLY A 376 -12.08 -35.58 -12.86
N ASP A 377 -10.78 -35.72 -12.62
CA ASP A 377 -10.17 -35.51 -11.30
C ASP A 377 -10.31 -34.05 -10.87
N LYS A 378 -10.61 -33.79 -9.58
CA LYS A 378 -10.82 -32.43 -9.06
C LYS A 378 -9.63 -31.95 -8.24
N TYR A 379 -9.35 -30.65 -8.36
CA TYR A 379 -8.24 -30.01 -7.66
C TYR A 379 -8.66 -28.66 -7.09
N LEU A 380 -8.08 -28.33 -5.95
CA LEU A 380 -8.13 -27.02 -5.32
C LEU A 380 -6.77 -26.34 -5.49
N ILE A 381 -6.79 -25.10 -5.98
CA ILE A 381 -5.60 -24.28 -6.16
C ILE A 381 -5.70 -23.06 -5.25
N ASN A 382 -4.68 -22.81 -4.43
CA ASN A 382 -4.54 -21.60 -3.64
C ASN A 382 -3.50 -20.67 -4.30
N ALA A 383 -3.98 -19.71 -5.09
CA ALA A 383 -3.16 -18.89 -5.97
C ALA A 383 -2.74 -17.56 -5.31
N LEU A 384 -1.49 -17.12 -5.57
CA LEU A 384 -1.00 -15.78 -5.22
C LEU A 384 -1.11 -15.46 -3.70
N GLY A 385 -1.09 -14.19 -3.31
CA GLY A 385 -1.15 -13.81 -1.90
C GLY A 385 0.22 -13.49 -1.30
N MET A 386 0.39 -13.72 0.00
CA MET A 386 1.56 -13.38 0.80
C MET A 386 2.18 -14.64 1.39
N GLY A 387 3.48 -14.82 1.15
CA GLY A 387 4.32 -15.81 1.81
C GLY A 387 5.17 -15.17 2.90
N ILE A 388 6.13 -15.93 3.43
CA ILE A 388 6.96 -15.51 4.58
C ILE A 388 7.75 -14.21 4.31
N LYS A 389 8.24 -14.03 3.08
CA LYS A 389 9.18 -12.94 2.73
C LYS A 389 8.58 -11.91 1.78
N ALA A 390 7.63 -12.32 0.94
CA ALA A 390 7.14 -11.51 -0.16
C ALA A 390 5.77 -11.98 -0.63
N ARG A 391 5.13 -11.17 -1.48
CA ARG A 391 3.97 -11.59 -2.27
C ARG A 391 4.37 -12.77 -3.16
N LEU A 392 3.46 -13.71 -3.32
CA LEU A 392 3.70 -14.95 -4.06
C LEU A 392 3.20 -14.81 -5.49
N ASP A 393 3.99 -15.35 -6.40
CA ASP A 393 3.68 -15.61 -7.80
C ASP A 393 3.36 -17.10 -8.03
N SER A 394 3.15 -17.90 -6.99
CA SER A 394 2.91 -19.34 -7.10
C SER A 394 1.47 -19.74 -6.78
N CYS A 395 1.12 -20.97 -7.15
CA CYS A 395 -0.17 -21.63 -6.92
C CYS A 395 0.04 -22.93 -6.15
N ASP A 396 -0.50 -23.06 -4.93
CA ASP A 396 -0.43 -24.34 -4.20
C ASP A 396 -1.55 -25.26 -4.68
N ILE A 397 -1.24 -26.47 -5.12
CA ILE A 397 -2.19 -27.43 -5.71
C ILE A 397 -2.49 -28.56 -4.73
N TYR A 398 -3.78 -28.85 -4.55
CA TYR A 398 -4.30 -29.95 -3.73
C TYR A 398 -5.24 -30.82 -4.56
N SER A 399 -5.05 -32.14 -4.57
CA SER A 399 -6.05 -33.08 -5.10
C SER A 399 -7.19 -33.26 -4.11
N LEU A 400 -8.40 -33.48 -4.61
CA LEU A 400 -9.61 -33.73 -3.81
C LEU A 400 -10.04 -35.21 -3.82
N GLN A 401 -9.11 -36.09 -4.20
CA GLN A 401 -9.27 -37.54 -4.24
C GLN A 401 -7.96 -38.26 -3.88
N GLN A 402 -8.06 -39.55 -3.57
CA GLN A 402 -6.97 -40.36 -3.00
C GLN A 402 -5.89 -40.73 -4.02
N ASP A 403 -6.28 -41.22 -5.19
CA ASP A 403 -5.39 -41.50 -6.31
C ASP A 403 -5.67 -40.48 -7.41
N SER A 404 -4.70 -39.63 -7.73
CA SER A 404 -4.83 -38.62 -8.79
C SER A 404 -3.50 -38.36 -9.46
N ILE A 405 -3.56 -38.01 -10.74
CA ILE A 405 -2.38 -37.55 -11.49
C ILE A 405 -2.03 -36.12 -11.03
N ALA A 406 -0.76 -35.75 -11.10
CA ALA A 406 -0.36 -34.37 -10.80
C ALA A 406 -0.99 -33.40 -11.80
N LEU A 407 -1.63 -32.34 -11.31
CA LEU A 407 -2.20 -31.30 -12.19
C LEU A 407 -1.10 -30.41 -12.73
N GLU A 408 -0.92 -30.37 -14.05
CA GLU A 408 -0.05 -29.40 -14.71
C GLU A 408 -0.79 -28.08 -14.94
N ILE A 409 -0.23 -26.98 -14.42
CA ILE A 409 -0.71 -25.61 -14.65
C ILE A 409 0.29 -24.91 -15.57
N SER A 410 -0.22 -24.17 -16.57
CA SER A 410 0.62 -23.35 -17.43
C SER A 410 1.38 -22.30 -16.61
N PRO A 411 2.69 -22.08 -16.86
CA PRO A 411 3.47 -21.11 -16.10
C PRO A 411 3.06 -19.66 -16.41
N ALA A 412 2.26 -19.39 -17.44
CA ALA A 412 1.79 -18.03 -17.73
C ALA A 412 0.67 -17.61 -16.77
N GLY A 413 0.79 -16.45 -16.12
CA GLY A 413 -0.28 -15.97 -15.26
C GLY A 413 -0.12 -14.56 -14.68
N PRO A 414 -1.07 -14.16 -13.82
CA PRO A 414 -1.06 -12.86 -13.15
C PRO A 414 0.19 -12.63 -12.28
N THR A 415 0.61 -11.38 -12.19
CA THR A 415 1.70 -10.96 -11.28
C THR A 415 1.35 -11.15 -9.81
N ALA A 416 2.38 -11.32 -8.96
CA ALA A 416 2.24 -11.38 -7.51
C ALA A 416 1.46 -10.18 -6.94
N ARG A 417 0.39 -10.46 -6.19
CA ARG A 417 -0.57 -9.46 -5.69
C ARG A 417 -1.31 -9.95 -4.44
N LEU A 418 -1.93 -9.03 -3.71
CA LEU A 418 -2.81 -9.28 -2.55
C LEU A 418 -4.19 -8.71 -2.77
N CYS A 419 -5.16 -9.18 -1.98
CA CYS A 419 -6.50 -8.58 -1.88
C CYS A 419 -7.21 -8.41 -3.23
N HIS A 420 -6.97 -9.34 -4.15
CA HIS A 420 -7.75 -9.55 -5.36
C HIS A 420 -8.97 -10.43 -5.00
N ALA A 421 -9.99 -10.42 -5.84
CA ALA A 421 -11.12 -11.34 -5.72
C ALA A 421 -11.03 -12.42 -6.80
N THR A 422 -11.45 -13.64 -6.47
CA THR A 422 -11.71 -14.69 -7.45
C THR A 422 -13.15 -15.14 -7.36
N VAL A 423 -13.75 -15.42 -8.52
CA VAL A 423 -15.14 -15.86 -8.62
C VAL A 423 -15.32 -16.83 -9.77
N ASP A 424 -15.99 -17.95 -9.52
CA ASP A 424 -16.34 -18.92 -10.55
C ASP A 424 -17.47 -18.37 -11.41
N ILE A 425 -17.27 -18.25 -12.73
CA ILE A 425 -18.28 -17.75 -13.68
C ILE A 425 -18.82 -18.89 -14.57
N GLY A 426 -18.79 -20.11 -14.05
CA GLY A 426 -19.33 -21.32 -14.67
C GLY A 426 -18.39 -21.88 -15.73
N HIS A 427 -18.93 -22.16 -16.92
CA HIS A 427 -18.19 -22.82 -18.00
C HIS A 427 -17.01 -21.99 -18.53
N LEU A 428 -17.00 -20.66 -18.34
CA LEU A 428 -15.91 -19.81 -18.80
C LEU A 428 -14.63 -19.94 -17.96
N GLY A 429 -14.73 -20.43 -16.73
CA GLY A 429 -13.62 -20.56 -15.79
C GLY A 429 -13.79 -19.68 -14.55
N THR A 430 -12.67 -19.42 -13.87
CA THR A 430 -12.64 -18.59 -12.64
C THR A 430 -12.04 -17.22 -12.96
N LEU A 431 -12.80 -16.15 -12.74
CA LEU A 431 -12.38 -14.78 -12.96
C LEU A 431 -11.59 -14.27 -11.73
N LEU A 432 -10.37 -13.78 -11.97
CA LEU A 432 -9.58 -13.00 -11.04
C LEU A 432 -9.71 -11.51 -11.37
N VAL A 433 -9.99 -10.70 -10.35
CA VAL A 433 -10.25 -9.27 -10.48
C VAL A 433 -9.26 -8.46 -9.64
N GLY A 434 -8.51 -7.56 -10.29
CA GLY A 434 -7.70 -6.51 -9.65
C GLY A 434 -6.68 -7.03 -8.62
N GLY A 435 -6.68 -6.39 -7.46
CA GLY A 435 -5.74 -6.62 -6.35
C GLY A 435 -4.76 -5.47 -6.20
N ARG A 436 -3.70 -5.68 -5.40
CA ARG A 436 -2.66 -4.67 -5.20
C ARG A 436 -1.26 -5.25 -5.08
N ALA A 437 -0.27 -4.45 -5.51
CA ALA A 437 1.15 -4.69 -5.21
C ALA A 437 1.55 -4.03 -3.87
N SER A 438 1.08 -2.82 -3.59
CA SER A 438 1.21 -2.12 -2.31
C SER A 438 -0.08 -1.35 -2.03
N PRO A 439 -0.33 -0.87 -0.79
CA PRO A 439 -1.54 -0.08 -0.52
C PRO A 439 -1.69 1.18 -1.41
N SER A 440 -0.59 1.67 -1.99
CA SER A 440 -0.57 2.79 -2.94
C SER A 440 -0.59 2.37 -4.41
N LYS A 441 -0.54 1.07 -4.71
CA LYS A 441 -0.45 0.51 -6.07
C LYS A 441 -1.52 -0.56 -6.27
N ALA A 442 -2.76 -0.10 -6.43
CA ALA A 442 -3.89 -0.91 -6.86
C ALA A 442 -3.72 -1.36 -8.32
N LEU A 443 -4.31 -2.51 -8.66
CA LEU A 443 -4.25 -3.13 -9.98
C LEU A 443 -5.65 -3.17 -10.59
N ASN A 444 -5.73 -3.00 -11.91
CA ASN A 444 -6.98 -3.08 -12.67
C ASN A 444 -7.02 -4.29 -13.62
N ASP A 445 -5.92 -5.03 -13.77
CA ASP A 445 -5.89 -6.16 -14.69
C ASP A 445 -6.73 -7.34 -14.18
N CYS A 446 -7.38 -8.03 -15.11
CA CYS A 446 -8.23 -9.18 -14.83
C CYS A 446 -7.81 -10.40 -15.64
N TRP A 447 -8.00 -11.58 -15.07
CA TRP A 447 -7.59 -12.85 -15.66
C TRP A 447 -8.69 -13.90 -15.51
N ILE A 448 -8.79 -14.84 -16.43
CA ILE A 448 -9.69 -15.98 -16.35
C ILE A 448 -8.84 -17.25 -16.31
N PHE A 449 -8.97 -18.04 -15.25
CA PHE A 449 -8.40 -19.38 -15.20
C PHE A 449 -9.33 -20.36 -15.91
N LYS A 450 -8.86 -20.90 -17.03
CA LYS A 450 -9.59 -21.86 -17.88
C LYS A 450 -9.50 -23.26 -17.31
N LYS A 451 -10.63 -23.80 -16.85
CA LYS A 451 -10.74 -25.12 -16.18
C LYS A 451 -10.45 -26.30 -17.10
N ASP A 452 -10.69 -26.15 -18.40
CA ASP A 452 -10.48 -27.18 -19.43
C ASP A 452 -9.02 -27.35 -19.84
N SER A 453 -8.22 -26.28 -19.66
CA SER A 453 -6.86 -26.19 -20.17
C SER A 453 -5.84 -25.75 -19.12
N ASN A 454 -6.27 -25.59 -17.87
CA ASN A 454 -5.48 -25.24 -16.69
C ASN A 454 -4.51 -24.08 -16.93
N ARG A 455 -4.99 -23.04 -17.65
CA ARG A 455 -4.21 -21.85 -18.01
C ARG A 455 -4.92 -20.58 -17.61
N TRP A 456 -4.12 -19.57 -17.27
CA TRP A 456 -4.60 -18.22 -17.09
C TRP A 456 -4.65 -17.47 -18.42
N GLU A 457 -5.75 -16.77 -18.66
CA GLU A 457 -5.92 -15.88 -19.81
C GLU A 457 -6.28 -14.47 -19.36
N LYS A 458 -5.51 -13.46 -19.77
CA LYS A 458 -5.86 -12.06 -19.52
C LYS A 458 -7.18 -11.71 -20.22
N THR A 459 -8.07 -11.01 -19.51
CA THR A 459 -9.37 -10.53 -20.02
C THR A 459 -9.44 -9.00 -19.97
N PHE A 460 -10.64 -8.42 -20.07
CA PHE A 460 -10.86 -6.98 -19.98
C PHE A 460 -10.36 -6.42 -18.65
N ASP A 461 -9.57 -5.34 -18.70
CA ASP A 461 -9.12 -4.62 -17.51
C ASP A 461 -10.29 -3.83 -16.90
N LEU A 462 -10.36 -3.77 -15.57
CA LEU A 462 -11.34 -2.95 -14.85
C LEU A 462 -11.24 -1.47 -15.25
N PRO A 463 -12.37 -0.74 -15.28
CA PRO A 463 -12.37 0.71 -15.55
C PRO A 463 -11.58 1.53 -14.53
N ALA A 464 -11.46 1.04 -13.30
CA ALA A 464 -10.65 1.62 -12.23
C ALA A 464 -9.89 0.51 -11.48
N PRO A 465 -8.65 0.75 -11.01
CA PRO A 465 -7.92 -0.23 -10.22
C PRO A 465 -8.62 -0.44 -8.87
N LEU A 466 -8.74 -1.70 -8.43
CA LEU A 466 -9.46 -2.04 -7.20
C LEU A 466 -8.72 -3.13 -6.41
N PHE A 467 -8.67 -2.98 -5.09
CA PHE A 467 -8.30 -4.05 -4.16
C PHE A 467 -9.23 -4.08 -2.96
N ARG A 468 -9.33 -5.24 -2.28
CA ARG A 468 -10.33 -5.50 -1.23
C ARG A 468 -11.78 -5.25 -1.70
N HIS A 469 -12.05 -5.39 -2.99
CA HIS A 469 -13.41 -5.45 -3.50
C HIS A 469 -13.95 -6.88 -3.32
N CYS A 470 -15.26 -7.03 -3.35
CA CYS A 470 -15.93 -8.33 -3.43
C CYS A 470 -16.31 -8.61 -4.89
N ALA A 471 -16.19 -9.86 -5.34
CA ALA A 471 -16.69 -10.31 -6.63
C ALA A 471 -17.67 -11.48 -6.42
N VAL A 472 -18.86 -11.39 -7.00
CA VAL A 472 -19.96 -12.34 -6.80
C VAL A 472 -20.44 -12.85 -8.15
N HIS A 473 -20.66 -14.16 -8.26
CA HIS A 473 -21.22 -14.78 -9.46
C HIS A 473 -22.71 -14.47 -9.56
N LEU A 474 -23.20 -14.13 -10.75
CA LEU A 474 -24.63 -13.97 -10.99
C LEU A 474 -25.23 -15.33 -11.41
N PRO A 475 -26.03 -16.00 -10.54
CA PRO A 475 -26.40 -17.40 -10.72
C PRO A 475 -27.09 -17.69 -12.05
N GLY A 476 -26.77 -18.82 -12.68
CA GLY A 476 -27.34 -19.20 -13.98
C GLY A 476 -26.79 -18.41 -15.19
N SER A 477 -25.70 -17.66 -15.00
CA SER A 477 -25.04 -16.89 -16.07
C SER A 477 -23.52 -17.07 -16.04
N SER A 478 -22.79 -16.36 -16.91
CA SER A 478 -21.33 -16.19 -16.83
C SER A 478 -20.94 -14.74 -16.55
N LEU A 479 -21.78 -14.04 -15.80
CA LEU A 479 -21.59 -12.67 -15.37
C LEU A 479 -21.10 -12.64 -13.92
N ALA A 480 -20.35 -11.61 -13.56
CA ALA A 480 -19.94 -11.35 -12.18
C ALA A 480 -20.22 -9.90 -11.80
N LEU A 481 -20.60 -9.66 -10.55
CA LEU A 481 -20.77 -8.33 -9.96
C LEU A 481 -19.60 -8.03 -9.04
N VAL A 482 -19.00 -6.85 -9.19
CA VAL A 482 -17.93 -6.33 -8.33
C VAL A 482 -18.46 -5.18 -7.48
N LEU A 483 -18.26 -5.27 -6.17
CA LEU A 483 -18.74 -4.31 -5.18
C LEU A 483 -17.59 -3.78 -4.29
N GLY A 484 -17.60 -2.46 -4.09
CA GLY A 484 -16.70 -1.76 -3.16
C GLY A 484 -15.22 -1.84 -3.55
N GLY A 485 -14.36 -1.73 -2.55
CA GLY A 485 -12.91 -1.80 -2.71
C GLY A 485 -12.23 -0.42 -2.77
N LYS A 486 -10.92 -0.44 -2.61
CA LYS A 486 -10.07 0.76 -2.62
C LYS A 486 -9.45 0.98 -3.99
N THR A 487 -9.43 2.23 -4.44
CA THR A 487 -8.73 2.67 -5.67
C THR A 487 -7.31 3.13 -5.39
N GLY A 488 -7.01 3.46 -4.13
CA GLY A 488 -5.71 3.97 -3.69
C GLY A 488 -5.50 3.81 -2.18
N PRO A 489 -4.56 4.58 -1.59
CA PRO A 489 -4.22 4.44 -0.17
C PRO A 489 -5.34 4.89 0.78
N SER A 490 -6.15 5.88 0.40
CA SER A 490 -7.24 6.44 1.22
C SER A 490 -8.61 6.44 0.50
N GLU A 491 -8.62 6.31 -0.83
CA GLU A 491 -9.85 6.37 -1.62
C GLU A 491 -10.58 5.02 -1.71
N ILE A 492 -11.91 5.07 -1.60
CA ILE A 492 -12.82 3.92 -1.71
C ILE A 492 -13.71 4.16 -2.92
N SER A 493 -13.85 3.15 -3.78
CA SER A 493 -14.70 3.21 -4.96
C SER A 493 -16.18 3.32 -4.56
N PRO A 494 -16.93 4.31 -5.08
CA PRO A 494 -18.39 4.34 -4.99
C PRO A 494 -19.07 3.51 -6.09
N ASP A 495 -18.30 2.99 -7.05
CA ASP A 495 -18.82 2.38 -8.26
C ASP A 495 -19.00 0.86 -8.12
N TYR A 496 -20.00 0.34 -8.84
CA TYR A 496 -20.29 -1.08 -8.97
C TYR A 496 -20.17 -1.47 -10.44
N TYR A 497 -19.60 -2.65 -10.70
CA TYR A 497 -19.30 -3.10 -12.06
C TYR A 497 -19.85 -4.50 -12.32
N VAL A 498 -20.41 -4.73 -13.50
CA VAL A 498 -20.74 -6.07 -14.00
C VAL A 498 -19.72 -6.47 -15.06
N PHE A 499 -19.09 -7.62 -14.86
CA PHE A 499 -18.30 -8.28 -15.88
C PHE A 499 -19.25 -8.99 -16.87
N HIS A 500 -19.09 -8.68 -18.15
CA HIS A 500 -19.72 -9.40 -19.24
C HIS A 500 -18.64 -9.98 -20.17
N PRO A 501 -18.64 -11.28 -20.47
CA PRO A 501 -17.53 -11.93 -21.19
C PRO A 501 -17.33 -11.42 -22.62
N VAL A 502 -18.40 -10.89 -23.24
CA VAL A 502 -18.35 -10.24 -24.56
C VAL A 502 -18.22 -8.71 -24.48
N LYS A 503 -19.04 -8.03 -23.66
CA LYS A 503 -19.09 -6.55 -23.59
C LYS A 503 -17.99 -5.93 -22.71
N GLY A 504 -17.26 -6.72 -21.94
CA GLY A 504 -16.31 -6.24 -20.95
C GLY A 504 -16.99 -5.75 -19.67
N TRP A 505 -16.40 -4.76 -19.01
CA TRP A 505 -16.90 -4.21 -17.75
C TRP A 505 -17.94 -3.11 -17.98
N LEU A 506 -19.11 -3.27 -17.36
CA LEU A 506 -20.22 -2.33 -17.43
C LEU A 506 -20.42 -1.68 -16.06
N LYS A 507 -20.32 -0.36 -16.00
CA LYS A 507 -20.60 0.40 -14.78
C LYS A 507 -22.11 0.45 -14.53
N CYS A 508 -22.53 0.13 -13.30
CA CYS A 508 -23.93 0.14 -12.91
C CYS A 508 -24.42 1.55 -12.56
N SER A 509 -25.66 1.87 -12.93
CA SER A 509 -26.40 2.97 -12.29
C SER A 509 -27.01 2.50 -10.98
N VAL A 510 -26.92 3.29 -9.92
CA VAL A 510 -27.34 2.91 -8.56
C VAL A 510 -28.65 3.62 -8.19
N THR A 511 -29.57 2.90 -7.54
CA THR A 511 -30.86 3.43 -7.06
C THR A 511 -31.22 2.84 -5.69
N GLY A 512 -32.23 3.39 -5.02
CA GLY A 512 -32.69 2.92 -3.70
C GLY A 512 -31.88 3.50 -2.53
N ALA A 513 -31.71 2.72 -1.47
CA ALA A 513 -30.93 3.08 -0.29
C ALA A 513 -29.43 2.88 -0.55
N ILE A 514 -28.78 3.89 -1.12
CA ILE A 514 -27.39 3.84 -1.57
C ILE A 514 -26.45 3.53 -0.39
N PRO A 515 -25.75 2.38 -0.39
CA PRO A 515 -24.80 2.04 0.66
C PRO A 515 -23.63 3.02 0.68
N SER A 516 -23.08 3.30 1.86
CA SER A 516 -21.79 4.00 1.95
C SER A 516 -20.70 3.18 1.27
N SER A 517 -19.76 3.84 0.58
CA SER A 517 -18.60 3.16 -0.02
C SER A 517 -17.79 2.44 1.06
N THR A 518 -17.58 1.14 0.86
CA THR A 518 -16.80 0.28 1.76
C THR A 518 -15.77 -0.55 0.99
N PHE A 519 -14.75 -1.03 1.71
CA PHE A 519 -13.84 -2.06 1.22
C PHE A 519 -13.80 -3.25 2.19
N GLY A 520 -13.47 -4.43 1.68
CA GLY A 520 -13.52 -5.70 2.42
C GLY A 520 -14.94 -6.11 2.84
N THR A 521 -15.95 -5.67 2.08
CA THR A 521 -17.36 -6.07 2.24
C THR A 521 -17.53 -7.53 1.84
N ILE A 522 -18.54 -8.18 2.43
CA ILE A 522 -19.04 -9.47 1.95
C ILE A 522 -20.28 -9.24 1.09
N ALA A 523 -20.44 -10.06 0.06
CA ALA A 523 -21.66 -10.11 -0.72
C ALA A 523 -21.92 -11.51 -1.24
N VAL A 524 -23.19 -11.88 -1.33
CA VAL A 524 -23.66 -13.20 -1.78
C VAL A 524 -24.82 -13.00 -2.75
N ALA A 525 -24.94 -13.87 -3.74
CA ALA A 525 -26.05 -13.84 -4.70
C ALA A 525 -27.02 -15.00 -4.44
N SER A 526 -28.31 -14.71 -4.36
CA SER A 526 -29.34 -15.72 -4.16
C SER A 526 -30.00 -16.07 -5.49
N PRO A 527 -30.22 -17.36 -5.79
CA PRO A 527 -31.09 -17.74 -6.90
C PRO A 527 -32.53 -17.29 -6.59
N ASN A 528 -33.26 -16.80 -7.60
CA ASN A 528 -34.68 -16.49 -7.49
C ASN A 528 -35.42 -17.14 -8.67
N PRO A 529 -36.14 -18.27 -8.45
CA PRO A 529 -36.84 -19.00 -9.50
C PRO A 529 -37.89 -18.18 -10.25
N GLY A 530 -38.42 -17.11 -9.63
CA GLY A 530 -39.41 -16.21 -10.23
C GLY A 530 -38.81 -14.95 -10.88
N SER A 531 -37.49 -14.81 -10.90
CA SER A 531 -36.83 -13.62 -11.46
C SER A 531 -36.99 -13.52 -12.97
N LYS A 532 -37.20 -12.29 -13.46
CA LYS A 532 -37.20 -12.00 -14.90
C LYS A 532 -35.82 -12.24 -15.47
N TYR A 533 -35.75 -12.66 -16.74
CA TYR A 533 -34.49 -12.80 -17.47
C TYR A 533 -33.58 -11.58 -17.30
N GLY A 534 -32.31 -11.81 -16.93
CA GLY A 534 -31.34 -10.75 -16.71
C GLY A 534 -31.53 -9.95 -15.41
N THR A 535 -32.33 -10.45 -14.46
CA THR A 535 -32.46 -9.86 -13.11
C THR A 535 -31.88 -10.82 -12.07
N PHE A 536 -31.04 -10.30 -11.18
CA PHE A 536 -30.40 -11.07 -10.10
C PHE A 536 -30.55 -10.33 -8.77
N GLN A 537 -30.41 -11.04 -7.66
CA GLN A 537 -30.53 -10.46 -6.33
C GLN A 537 -29.55 -11.09 -5.35
N GLY A 538 -29.34 -10.42 -4.22
CA GLY A 538 -28.49 -10.94 -3.16
C GLY A 538 -28.39 -10.02 -1.95
N LEU A 539 -27.38 -10.25 -1.13
CA LEU A 539 -27.10 -9.52 0.10
C LEU A 539 -25.69 -8.93 0.05
N MET A 540 -25.52 -7.74 0.64
CA MET A 540 -24.23 -7.09 0.89
C MET A 540 -24.17 -6.65 2.36
N ALA A 541 -23.04 -6.89 3.04
CA ALA A 541 -22.84 -6.49 4.44
C ALA A 541 -21.37 -6.27 4.78
N GLY A 542 -21.11 -5.67 5.94
CA GLY A 542 -19.76 -5.48 6.47
C GLY A 542 -18.89 -4.55 5.62
N GLY A 543 -17.58 -4.71 5.76
CA GLY A 543 -16.58 -3.84 5.15
C GLY A 543 -16.33 -2.56 5.96
N ILE A 544 -15.20 -1.91 5.71
CA ILE A 544 -14.80 -0.67 6.39
C ILE A 544 -15.15 0.53 5.50
N SER A 545 -15.79 1.54 6.09
CA SER A 545 -16.14 2.80 5.43
C SER A 545 -14.99 3.80 5.46
N LYS A 546 -15.14 4.93 4.76
CA LYS A 546 -14.17 6.05 4.78
C LYS A 546 -13.89 6.64 6.18
N TYR A 547 -14.74 6.33 7.16
CA TYR A 547 -14.58 6.78 8.55
C TYR A 547 -13.80 5.78 9.42
N GLY A 548 -13.24 4.72 8.82
CA GLY A 548 -12.45 3.72 9.52
C GLY A 548 -13.26 2.80 10.44
N LYS A 549 -14.59 2.74 10.26
CA LYS A 549 -15.50 1.88 11.02
C LYS A 549 -16.04 0.76 10.14
N ILE A 550 -16.25 -0.42 10.73
CA ILE A 550 -16.96 -1.51 10.07
C ILE A 550 -18.43 -1.10 9.93
N ASN A 551 -18.98 -1.29 8.72
CA ASN A 551 -20.37 -1.03 8.44
C ASN A 551 -21.25 -2.13 9.06
N GLU A 552 -22.19 -1.71 9.91
CA GLU A 552 -23.12 -2.61 10.61
C GLU A 552 -24.43 -2.83 9.83
N GLN A 553 -24.72 -2.00 8.83
CA GLN A 553 -25.94 -2.09 8.03
C GLN A 553 -25.77 -3.10 6.88
N ALA A 554 -26.68 -4.07 6.79
CA ALA A 554 -26.79 -4.94 5.61
C ALA A 554 -27.81 -4.40 4.59
N TYR A 555 -27.60 -4.76 3.32
CA TYR A 555 -28.46 -4.34 2.21
C TYR A 555 -28.82 -5.53 1.33
N PHE A 556 -30.10 -5.65 1.00
CA PHE A 556 -30.49 -6.44 -0.17
C PHE A 556 -30.15 -5.64 -1.42
N TRP A 557 -29.65 -6.33 -2.45
CA TRP A 557 -29.43 -5.74 -3.76
C TRP A 557 -30.20 -6.51 -4.82
N THR A 558 -30.73 -5.78 -5.80
CA THR A 558 -31.29 -6.34 -7.04
C THR A 558 -30.62 -5.66 -8.22
N ILE A 559 -30.19 -6.42 -9.22
CA ILE A 559 -29.54 -5.90 -10.41
C ILE A 559 -30.23 -6.38 -11.68
N ASN A 560 -30.48 -5.46 -12.61
CA ASN A 560 -30.98 -5.75 -13.94
C ASN A 560 -29.88 -5.45 -14.97
N VAL A 561 -29.50 -6.45 -15.76
CA VAL A 561 -28.44 -6.40 -16.79
C VAL A 561 -28.98 -6.50 -18.22
N SER A 562 -30.31 -6.44 -18.40
CA SER A 562 -30.95 -6.56 -19.72
C SER A 562 -30.77 -5.32 -20.61
N THR A 563 -30.37 -4.19 -20.02
CA THR A 563 -30.10 -2.92 -20.72
C THR A 563 -28.60 -2.68 -20.88
N ASP A 564 -28.20 -1.81 -21.82
CA ASP A 564 -26.77 -1.50 -22.05
C ASP A 564 -26.08 -0.84 -20.85
N VAL A 565 -26.85 -0.20 -19.98
CA VAL A 565 -26.41 0.26 -18.66
C VAL A 565 -27.09 -0.60 -17.60
N PRO A 566 -26.37 -1.49 -16.90
CA PRO A 566 -26.92 -2.26 -15.80
C PRO A 566 -27.43 -1.34 -14.67
N ARG A 567 -28.52 -1.73 -14.03
CA ARG A 567 -29.10 -0.96 -12.92
C ARG A 567 -29.12 -1.80 -11.65
N ILE A 568 -28.46 -1.33 -10.60
CA ILE A 568 -28.47 -1.94 -9.27
C ILE A 568 -29.34 -1.10 -8.32
N HIS A 569 -30.17 -1.78 -7.53
CA HIS A 569 -31.07 -1.21 -6.55
C HIS A 569 -30.76 -1.80 -5.18
N PHE A 570 -30.69 -0.97 -4.14
CA PHE A 570 -30.42 -1.40 -2.77
C PHE A 570 -31.60 -1.12 -1.84
N GLU A 571 -31.87 -2.06 -0.93
CA GLU A 571 -32.86 -1.94 0.14
C GLU A 571 -32.22 -2.27 1.49
N ILE A 572 -32.55 -1.50 2.51
CA ILE A 572 -32.03 -1.68 3.88
C ILE A 572 -32.62 -2.95 4.47
N VAL A 573 -31.78 -3.80 5.04
CA VAL A 573 -32.24 -4.95 5.83
C VAL A 573 -32.55 -4.49 7.27
N PRO A 574 -33.79 -4.60 7.76
CA PRO A 574 -34.14 -4.23 9.12
C PRO A 574 -33.41 -5.10 10.16
N ASP A 575 -32.83 -4.50 11.19
CA ASP A 575 -32.07 -5.19 12.26
C ASP A 575 -32.96 -5.99 13.23
N SER A 576 -34.26 -6.12 12.98
CA SER A 576 -35.15 -7.03 13.71
C SER A 576 -34.74 -8.51 13.59
N HIS A 577 -33.79 -8.83 12.71
CA HIS A 577 -33.31 -10.19 12.43
C HIS A 577 -32.01 -10.54 13.18
N GLY A 578 -31.40 -9.61 13.92
CA GLY A 578 -30.22 -9.85 14.75
C GLY A 578 -28.98 -10.34 13.99
N TYR A 579 -28.87 -9.98 12.70
CA TYR A 579 -27.72 -10.35 11.85
C TYR A 579 -26.47 -9.55 12.16
N THR A 580 -26.62 -8.36 12.75
CA THR A 580 -25.57 -7.35 12.87
C THR A 580 -24.29 -7.90 13.48
N ARG A 581 -24.38 -8.75 14.52
CA ARG A 581 -23.20 -9.34 15.15
C ARG A 581 -22.40 -10.26 14.21
N ALA A 582 -23.08 -11.03 13.38
CA ALA A 582 -22.46 -12.02 12.50
C ALA A 582 -21.97 -11.43 11.16
N LEU A 583 -22.63 -10.39 10.66
CA LEU A 583 -22.36 -9.83 9.33
C LEU A 583 -21.57 -8.51 9.36
N SER A 584 -21.38 -7.88 10.52
CA SER A 584 -20.51 -6.72 10.70
C SER A 584 -19.04 -7.15 10.75
N VAL A 585 -18.56 -7.69 9.63
CA VAL A 585 -17.22 -8.27 9.49
C VAL A 585 -16.43 -7.60 8.37
N PHE A 586 -15.11 -7.76 8.43
CA PHE A 586 -14.15 -7.28 7.46
C PHE A 586 -13.14 -8.37 7.14
N GLY A 587 -12.85 -8.56 5.85
CA GLY A 587 -11.87 -9.54 5.37
C GLY A 587 -12.33 -11.00 5.49
N ALA A 588 -13.60 -11.24 5.79
CA ALA A 588 -14.21 -12.57 5.75
C ALA A 588 -14.37 -13.03 4.29
N GLN A 589 -14.25 -14.33 4.06
CA GLN A 589 -14.57 -14.94 2.77
C GLN A 589 -15.99 -15.49 2.76
N THR A 590 -16.59 -15.56 1.58
CA THR A 590 -17.90 -16.18 1.37
C THR A 590 -17.74 -17.48 0.60
N ALA A 591 -18.44 -18.53 1.00
CA ALA A 591 -18.49 -19.80 0.30
C ALA A 591 -19.94 -20.31 0.22
N ASP A 592 -20.31 -20.82 -0.95
CA ASP A 592 -21.67 -21.30 -1.21
C ASP A 592 -21.72 -22.82 -1.13
N VAL A 593 -22.69 -23.35 -0.38
CA VAL A 593 -22.96 -24.79 -0.26
C VAL A 593 -24.45 -24.98 -0.50
N GLU A 594 -24.78 -25.62 -1.61
CA GLU A 594 -26.17 -25.80 -2.08
C GLU A 594 -26.90 -24.45 -2.24
N SER A 595 -27.85 -24.13 -1.35
CA SER A 595 -28.61 -22.86 -1.33
C SER A 595 -28.24 -21.96 -0.15
N LEU A 596 -27.24 -22.34 0.63
CA LEU A 596 -26.76 -21.63 1.81
C LEU A 596 -25.46 -20.89 1.50
N HIS A 597 -25.29 -19.74 2.12
CA HIS A 597 -24.08 -18.93 2.00
C HIS A 597 -23.36 -18.86 3.34
N PHE A 598 -22.08 -19.19 3.36
CA PHE A 598 -21.26 -19.18 4.58
C PHE A 598 -20.33 -17.98 4.57
N VAL A 599 -20.27 -17.27 5.69
CA VAL A 599 -19.30 -16.21 5.97
C VAL A 599 -18.22 -16.80 6.86
N CYS A 600 -17.01 -16.92 6.34
CA CYS A 600 -15.90 -17.62 6.96
C CYS A 600 -14.83 -16.62 7.41
N GLY A 601 -14.61 -16.53 8.72
CA GLY A 601 -13.50 -15.79 9.30
C GLY A 601 -13.63 -14.28 9.27
N GLY A 602 -12.52 -13.62 8.93
CA GLY A 602 -12.36 -12.17 9.05
C GLY A 602 -12.35 -11.69 10.50
N VAL A 603 -12.43 -10.37 10.67
CA VAL A 603 -12.54 -9.70 11.97
C VAL A 603 -13.81 -8.86 12.02
N GLY A 604 -14.40 -8.64 13.20
CA GLY A 604 -15.70 -7.97 13.29
C GLY A 604 -15.80 -6.81 14.27
N GLN A 605 -16.91 -6.09 14.13
CA GLN A 605 -17.32 -4.99 15.01
C GLN A 605 -17.62 -5.47 16.44
N TYR A 606 -17.82 -6.77 16.62
CA TYR A 606 -18.05 -7.40 17.91
C TYR A 606 -16.91 -8.36 18.25
N PRO A 607 -16.57 -8.55 19.55
CA PRO A 607 -15.49 -9.43 19.96
C PRO A 607 -15.61 -10.86 19.43
N SER A 608 -16.81 -11.37 19.17
CA SER A 608 -17.06 -12.74 18.68
C SER A 608 -16.40 -13.09 17.34
N SER A 609 -15.93 -12.10 16.57
CA SER A 609 -15.36 -12.29 15.24
C SER A 609 -13.89 -11.86 15.22
N GLN A 610 -13.00 -12.81 15.50
CA GLN A 610 -11.54 -12.61 15.54
C GLN A 610 -10.79 -13.70 14.77
N GLY A 611 -11.24 -14.00 13.55
CA GLY A 611 -10.58 -14.91 12.63
C GLY A 611 -10.97 -16.38 12.76
N GLN A 612 -11.78 -16.77 13.75
CA GLN A 612 -12.23 -18.17 13.92
C GLN A 612 -13.76 -18.32 13.90
N SER A 613 -14.49 -17.23 13.61
CA SER A 613 -15.96 -17.24 13.53
C SER A 613 -16.45 -17.72 12.16
N MET A 614 -17.61 -18.37 12.14
CA MET A 614 -18.33 -18.69 10.93
C MET A 614 -19.83 -18.41 11.12
N ALA A 615 -20.48 -17.90 10.08
CA ALA A 615 -21.92 -17.69 10.04
C ALA A 615 -22.52 -18.28 8.77
N CYS A 616 -23.76 -18.72 8.85
CA CYS A 616 -24.56 -19.19 7.73
C CYS A 616 -25.68 -18.18 7.46
N ILE A 617 -25.84 -17.83 6.20
CA ILE A 617 -26.87 -16.93 5.67
C ILE A 617 -27.83 -17.78 4.83
N SER A 618 -29.11 -17.64 5.13
CA SER A 618 -30.21 -18.13 4.31
C SER A 618 -31.09 -16.96 3.89
N VAL A 619 -31.36 -16.84 2.59
CA VAL A 619 -32.26 -15.83 2.04
C VAL A 619 -33.43 -16.54 1.36
N LYS A 620 -34.64 -16.37 1.91
CA LYS A 620 -35.84 -17.03 1.39
C LYS A 620 -37.00 -16.04 1.32
N ASP A 621 -37.63 -15.91 0.16
CA ASP A 621 -38.81 -15.05 -0.06
C ASP A 621 -38.64 -13.60 0.43
N GLY A 622 -37.41 -13.07 0.38
CA GLY A 622 -37.07 -11.73 0.90
C GLY A 622 -36.81 -11.65 2.41
N HIS A 623 -36.85 -12.77 3.12
CA HIS A 623 -36.48 -12.88 4.52
C HIS A 623 -35.04 -13.36 4.68
N LEU A 624 -34.28 -12.64 5.53
CA LEU A 624 -32.93 -12.99 5.91
C LEU A 624 -32.93 -13.76 7.23
N GLU A 625 -32.34 -14.95 7.23
CA GLU A 625 -31.97 -15.67 8.44
C GLU A 625 -30.45 -15.82 8.52
N VAL A 626 -29.90 -15.57 9.71
CA VAL A 626 -28.47 -15.72 9.98
C VAL A 626 -28.28 -16.61 11.20
N PHE A 627 -27.41 -17.59 11.07
CA PHE A 627 -27.08 -18.56 12.11
C PHE A 627 -25.58 -18.51 12.40
N ASN A 628 -25.19 -18.46 13.67
CA ASN A 628 -23.79 -18.66 14.05
C ASN A 628 -23.45 -20.15 13.90
N VAL A 629 -22.29 -20.44 13.32
CA VAL A 629 -21.83 -21.82 13.14
C VAL A 629 -20.81 -22.13 14.24
N ASP A 630 -21.21 -22.99 15.17
CA ASP A 630 -20.36 -23.46 16.25
C ASP A 630 -19.40 -24.53 15.70
N LEU A 631 -18.16 -24.12 15.46
CA LEU A 631 -17.09 -25.00 15.00
C LEU A 631 -16.59 -25.88 16.15
N ARG A 632 -16.87 -27.18 16.08
CA ARG A 632 -16.41 -28.18 17.05
C ARG A 632 -15.21 -28.93 16.49
N ASN A 633 -14.13 -29.06 17.26
CA ASN A 633 -12.98 -29.85 16.86
C ASN A 633 -12.72 -31.00 17.85
N GLU A 634 -12.43 -32.18 17.32
CA GLU A 634 -12.00 -33.37 18.08
C GLU A 634 -10.55 -33.24 18.61
N VAL A 635 -9.71 -32.42 17.97
CA VAL A 635 -8.25 -32.33 18.20
C VAL A 635 -7.80 -30.94 18.74
N GLY A 636 -8.73 -30.04 19.05
CA GLY A 636 -8.44 -28.80 19.80
C GLY A 636 -7.83 -27.61 19.02
N GLN A 637 -7.75 -27.64 17.69
CA GLN A 637 -7.23 -26.52 16.87
C GLN A 637 -8.23 -26.05 15.80
N LEU A 638 -8.76 -24.83 15.91
CA LEU A 638 -9.69 -24.25 14.92
C LEU A 638 -8.93 -23.51 13.80
N PRO A 639 -9.46 -23.48 12.56
CA PRO A 639 -8.85 -22.75 11.45
C PRO A 639 -8.80 -21.24 11.74
N PHE A 640 -7.65 -20.61 11.46
CA PHE A 640 -7.48 -19.17 11.56
C PHE A 640 -7.70 -18.48 10.20
N MET A 641 -8.95 -18.11 9.97
CA MET A 641 -9.50 -17.60 8.73
C MET A 641 -9.29 -16.08 8.52
N VAL A 642 -8.07 -15.59 8.78
CA VAL A 642 -7.64 -14.24 8.38
C VAL A 642 -6.72 -14.39 7.18
N GLY A 643 -7.22 -13.99 6.00
CA GLY A 643 -6.53 -14.23 4.74
C GLY A 643 -6.41 -15.73 4.41
N SER A 644 -7.29 -16.59 4.92
CA SER A 644 -7.38 -17.97 4.44
C SER A 644 -8.00 -18.02 3.04
N ALA A 645 -7.92 -19.18 2.40
CA ALA A 645 -8.70 -19.53 1.22
C ALA A 645 -9.72 -20.60 1.61
N THR A 646 -11.00 -20.36 1.35
CA THR A 646 -12.11 -21.29 1.64
C THR A 646 -12.82 -21.67 0.36
N VAL A 647 -13.07 -22.97 0.18
CA VAL A 647 -13.79 -23.52 -0.98
C VAL A 647 -14.83 -24.55 -0.53
N SER A 648 -15.94 -24.66 -1.25
CA SER A 648 -16.92 -25.72 -1.05
C SER A 648 -16.66 -26.94 -1.92
N SER A 649 -16.92 -28.12 -1.37
CA SER A 649 -16.90 -29.39 -2.09
C SER A 649 -17.98 -30.31 -1.52
N GLY A 650 -19.13 -30.40 -2.20
CA GLY A 650 -20.30 -31.09 -1.65
C GLY A 650 -20.85 -30.34 -0.43
N SER A 651 -21.09 -31.06 0.66
CA SER A 651 -21.50 -30.52 1.97
C SER A 651 -20.33 -30.14 2.89
N GLU A 652 -19.09 -30.23 2.41
CA GLU A 652 -17.89 -29.85 3.17
C GLU A 652 -17.32 -28.51 2.67
N LEU A 653 -16.75 -27.72 3.59
CA LEU A 653 -15.83 -26.63 3.26
C LEU A 653 -14.39 -27.05 3.53
N VAL A 654 -13.48 -26.67 2.63
CA VAL A 654 -12.04 -26.81 2.82
C VAL A 654 -11.45 -25.43 3.10
N VAL A 655 -10.73 -25.28 4.19
CA VAL A 655 -10.05 -24.05 4.60
C VAL A 655 -8.54 -24.26 4.54
N LEU A 656 -7.85 -23.40 3.79
CA LEU A 656 -6.41 -23.44 3.56
C LEU A 656 -5.72 -22.14 3.98
N GLY A 657 -4.59 -22.29 4.65
CA GLY A 657 -3.70 -21.17 4.99
C GLY A 657 -4.36 -20.13 5.88
N GLY A 658 -3.85 -18.91 5.82
CA GLY A 658 -4.24 -17.83 6.70
C GLY A 658 -3.12 -17.48 7.68
N GLY A 659 -3.28 -16.35 8.36
CA GLY A 659 -2.27 -15.89 9.31
C GLY A 659 -2.32 -14.40 9.60
N ALA A 660 -1.67 -14.02 10.69
CA ALA A 660 -1.60 -12.66 11.18
C ALA A 660 -0.15 -12.33 11.56
N THR A 661 0.30 -11.12 11.25
CA THR A 661 1.57 -10.56 11.73
C THR A 661 1.61 -10.39 13.25
N CYS A 662 0.44 -10.39 13.90
CA CYS A 662 0.27 -10.23 15.34
C CYS A 662 1.05 -9.02 15.87
N PHE A 663 0.81 -7.86 15.25
CA PHE A 663 1.44 -6.59 15.60
C PHE A 663 2.98 -6.68 15.52
N SER A 664 3.71 -6.37 16.59
CA SER A 664 5.18 -6.46 16.64
C SER A 664 5.69 -7.77 17.25
N MET A 665 4.80 -8.73 17.54
CA MET A 665 5.13 -9.89 18.38
C MET A 665 5.64 -11.09 17.57
N GLY A 666 5.35 -11.12 16.27
CA GLY A 666 5.79 -12.15 15.32
C GLY A 666 4.61 -12.70 14.53
N THR A 667 4.87 -13.21 13.33
CA THR A 667 3.78 -13.67 12.46
C THR A 667 3.32 -15.08 12.82
N PHE A 668 2.04 -15.22 13.15
CA PHE A 668 1.33 -16.49 13.14
C PHE A 668 0.99 -16.89 11.71
N TRP A 669 1.35 -18.12 11.36
CA TRP A 669 1.00 -18.73 10.08
C TRP A 669 0.15 -19.95 10.36
N ASP A 670 -1.07 -19.98 9.83
CA ASP A 670 -1.84 -21.20 9.83
C ASP A 670 -1.34 -22.08 8.69
N THR A 671 -0.69 -23.17 9.06
CA THR A 671 -0.26 -24.18 8.10
C THR A 671 -1.28 -25.30 7.96
N GLY A 672 -2.33 -25.34 8.79
CA GLY A 672 -3.30 -26.42 8.77
C GLY A 672 -4.19 -26.40 7.54
N VAL A 673 -4.56 -27.60 7.09
CA VAL A 673 -5.65 -27.84 6.16
C VAL A 673 -6.83 -28.38 6.95
N TYR A 674 -7.98 -27.72 6.82
CA TYR A 674 -9.17 -28.05 7.61
C TYR A 674 -10.33 -28.43 6.70
N LYS A 675 -11.06 -29.45 7.11
CA LYS A 675 -12.39 -29.76 6.58
C LYS A 675 -13.45 -29.37 7.59
N VAL A 676 -14.49 -28.69 7.13
CA VAL A 676 -15.65 -28.32 7.94
C VAL A 676 -16.86 -29.06 7.35
N ASP A 677 -17.35 -30.05 8.08
CA ASP A 677 -18.55 -30.80 7.72
C ASP A 677 -19.80 -30.03 8.18
N LEU A 678 -20.59 -29.60 7.20
CA LEU A 678 -21.79 -28.80 7.40
C LEU A 678 -23.07 -29.64 7.41
N THR A 679 -23.01 -30.96 7.32
CA THR A 679 -24.19 -31.84 7.23
C THR A 679 -25.15 -31.63 8.41
N ASN A 680 -24.61 -31.49 9.62
CA ASN A 680 -25.41 -31.14 10.81
C ASN A 680 -26.04 -29.75 10.71
N ALA A 681 -25.26 -28.76 10.28
CA ALA A 681 -25.76 -27.40 10.11
C ALA A 681 -26.87 -27.30 9.04
N ILE A 682 -26.77 -28.08 7.97
CA ILE A 682 -27.77 -28.16 6.90
C ILE A 682 -29.03 -28.89 7.37
N SER A 683 -28.89 -30.04 8.04
CA SER A 683 -30.03 -30.85 8.49
C SER A 683 -30.85 -30.19 9.61
N GLU A 684 -30.25 -29.34 10.43
CA GLU A 684 -30.96 -28.52 11.42
C GLU A 684 -31.84 -27.43 10.75
N MET A 685 -31.70 -27.20 9.43
CA MET A 685 -32.52 -26.25 8.68
C MET A 685 -33.70 -26.95 7.99
N PRO A 686 -34.95 -26.50 8.22
CA PRO A 686 -36.18 -27.26 7.91
C PRO A 686 -36.52 -27.47 6.42
N TYR A 687 -35.64 -27.09 5.49
CA TYR A 687 -35.98 -27.03 4.05
C TYR A 687 -34.94 -27.65 3.11
N ILE A 688 -33.88 -28.30 3.61
CA ILE A 688 -32.80 -28.82 2.78
C ILE A 688 -32.59 -30.31 3.08
N GLN A 689 -32.64 -31.15 2.05
CA GLN A 689 -32.23 -32.55 2.17
C GLN A 689 -30.72 -32.65 1.92
N PRO A 690 -29.95 -33.22 2.85
CA PRO A 690 -28.50 -33.34 2.67
C PRO A 690 -28.20 -34.24 1.45
N ALA A 691 -27.38 -33.75 0.53
CA ALA A 691 -26.83 -34.59 -0.54
C ALA A 691 -25.88 -35.64 0.05
N ASN A 692 -26.08 -36.93 -0.26
CA ASN A 692 -25.10 -37.97 0.06
C ASN A 692 -23.79 -37.68 -0.69
N CYS A 693 -22.75 -37.27 0.04
CA CYS A 693 -21.43 -37.01 -0.50
C CYS A 693 -20.41 -37.95 0.17
N ASN A 694 -19.53 -38.54 -0.64
CA ASN A 694 -18.37 -39.26 -0.11
C ASN A 694 -17.40 -38.23 0.52
N PRO A 695 -16.74 -38.57 1.63
CA PRO A 695 -15.78 -37.67 2.26
C PRO A 695 -14.65 -37.30 1.30
N VAL A 696 -14.31 -36.02 1.23
CA VAL A 696 -13.24 -35.52 0.37
C VAL A 696 -11.88 -35.88 0.99
N SER A 697 -11.00 -36.50 0.19
CA SER A 697 -9.59 -36.76 0.52
C SER A 697 -8.74 -35.63 -0.03
N ILE A 698 -7.89 -35.01 0.78
CA ILE A 698 -7.10 -33.84 0.38
C ILE A 698 -5.61 -34.18 0.46
N ASN A 699 -4.89 -34.03 -0.66
CA ASN A 699 -3.45 -34.24 -0.71
C ASN A 699 -2.77 -33.07 -1.43
N TYR A 700 -1.74 -32.47 -0.81
CA TYR A 700 -0.91 -31.46 -1.44
C TYR A 700 -0.01 -32.11 -2.51
N GLN A 701 0.11 -31.46 -3.67
CA GLN A 701 0.90 -31.95 -4.80
C GLN A 701 2.17 -31.11 -5.02
N ASP A 702 2.00 -29.86 -5.46
CA ASP A 702 3.10 -28.97 -5.83
C ASP A 702 2.70 -27.49 -5.68
N SER A 703 3.69 -26.59 -5.82
CA SER A 703 3.52 -25.14 -5.79
C SER A 703 4.15 -24.46 -7.01
N PRO A 704 3.67 -24.73 -8.24
CA PRO A 704 4.23 -24.13 -9.45
C PRO A 704 4.22 -22.60 -9.39
N LYS A 705 5.29 -21.99 -9.92
CA LYS A 705 5.40 -20.54 -10.09
C LYS A 705 4.76 -20.12 -11.39
N LEU A 706 3.99 -19.04 -11.32
CA LEU A 706 3.53 -18.29 -12.46
C LEU A 706 4.65 -17.33 -12.87
N THR A 707 5.21 -17.57 -14.05
CA THR A 707 5.96 -16.58 -14.78
C THR A 707 4.99 -15.58 -15.37
N HIS A 708 5.20 -14.29 -15.08
CA HIS A 708 4.52 -13.26 -15.83
C HIS A 708 5.03 -13.29 -17.26
N GLN A 709 4.26 -13.93 -18.10
CA GLN A 709 4.45 -13.94 -19.52
C GLN A 709 3.98 -12.58 -20.04
N THR A 710 4.92 -11.74 -20.51
CA THR A 710 4.61 -10.58 -21.38
C THR A 710 4.09 -11.03 -22.75
N THR A 711 3.73 -12.30 -22.90
CA THR A 711 2.95 -12.83 -24.00
C THR A 711 1.56 -12.21 -23.93
N THR A 712 1.39 -11.13 -24.68
CA THR A 712 0.26 -10.98 -25.59
C THR A 712 -0.35 -12.35 -25.86
N ILE A 713 -1.50 -12.62 -25.24
CA ILE A 713 -2.31 -13.76 -25.65
C ILE A 713 -2.67 -13.48 -27.09
N GLU A 714 -2.09 -14.28 -27.98
CA GLU A 714 -2.70 -14.69 -29.22
C GLU A 714 -4.13 -15.13 -28.88
N ARG A 715 -5.06 -14.17 -28.96
CA ARG A 715 -6.34 -14.48 -29.56
C ARG A 715 -6.01 -15.13 -30.90
N HIS A 716 -6.88 -15.99 -31.41
CA HIS A 716 -7.06 -16.02 -32.86
C HIS A 716 -7.46 -14.59 -33.29
N GLN A 717 -6.45 -13.77 -33.47
CA GLN A 717 -6.45 -12.44 -34.01
C GLN A 717 -5.35 -12.47 -35.06
N PRO A 718 -5.65 -12.02 -36.28
CA PRO A 718 -4.74 -12.10 -37.40
C PRO A 718 -3.44 -11.41 -37.01
N THR A 719 -2.30 -12.09 -37.17
CA THR A 719 -0.93 -11.54 -37.17
C THR A 719 -0.84 -10.12 -36.57
N LEU A 720 -0.81 -9.99 -35.24
CA LEU A 720 -0.84 -8.67 -34.59
C LEU A 720 0.52 -7.99 -34.74
N LYS A 721 0.56 -7.08 -35.72
CA LYS A 721 1.57 -6.05 -35.85
C LYS A 721 1.44 -5.07 -34.66
N PRO A 722 2.53 -4.43 -34.20
CA PRO A 722 2.42 -3.35 -33.22
C PRO A 722 1.44 -2.28 -33.70
N SER A 723 0.62 -1.77 -32.78
CA SER A 723 -0.35 -0.71 -33.08
C SER A 723 0.41 0.62 -33.24
N ILE A 724 0.84 0.88 -34.47
CA ILE A 724 1.47 2.15 -34.86
C ILE A 724 0.39 3.23 -34.79
N LYS A 725 0.59 4.22 -33.92
CA LYS A 725 -0.30 5.37 -33.77
C LYS A 725 0.07 6.44 -34.77
N SER A 726 -0.91 7.11 -35.38
CA SER A 726 -0.61 8.33 -36.13
C SER A 726 -0.29 9.47 -35.15
N ILE A 727 0.66 10.34 -35.52
CA ILE A 727 0.88 11.59 -34.80
C ILE A 727 -0.29 12.54 -35.10
N ALA A 728 -0.90 13.09 -34.05
CA ALA A 728 -2.03 13.99 -34.19
C ALA A 728 -1.63 15.27 -34.93
N ARG A 729 -2.48 15.71 -35.86
CA ARG A 729 -2.35 16.99 -36.59
C ARG A 729 -3.28 18.02 -35.97
N ILE A 730 -2.76 19.20 -35.67
CA ILE A 730 -3.47 20.29 -34.99
C ILE A 730 -3.15 21.65 -35.63
N LYS A 731 -3.95 22.66 -35.31
CA LYS A 731 -3.65 24.06 -35.58
C LYS A 731 -3.59 24.80 -34.26
N LEU A 732 -2.56 25.62 -34.08
CA LEU A 732 -2.47 26.50 -32.91
C LEU A 732 -3.38 27.71 -33.13
N GLN A 733 -4.08 28.11 -32.09
CA GLN A 733 -4.88 29.34 -32.03
C GLN A 733 -4.22 30.41 -31.15
N SER A 734 -3.34 30.01 -30.23
CA SER A 734 -2.67 30.91 -29.30
C SER A 734 -1.34 30.37 -28.79
N LYS A 735 -0.54 31.25 -28.14
CA LYS A 735 0.66 30.85 -27.38
C LYS A 735 0.37 29.86 -26.25
N LEU A 736 -0.81 29.98 -25.62
CA LEU A 736 -1.20 29.13 -24.49
C LEU A 736 -1.40 27.68 -24.94
N ASP A 737 -1.88 27.49 -26.18
CA ASP A 737 -2.04 26.16 -26.77
C ASP A 737 -0.67 25.47 -26.86
N PHE A 738 0.38 26.20 -27.23
CA PHE A 738 1.73 25.66 -27.32
C PHE A 738 2.34 25.34 -25.94
N GLU A 739 2.09 26.19 -24.94
CA GLU A 739 2.49 25.91 -23.54
C GLU A 739 1.84 24.62 -23.02
N GLN A 740 0.54 24.42 -23.29
CA GLN A 740 -0.17 23.18 -22.94
C GLN A 740 0.40 21.94 -23.66
N LEU A 741 0.88 22.08 -24.89
CA LEU A 741 1.51 20.97 -25.61
C LEU A 741 2.80 20.50 -24.92
N ILE A 742 3.60 21.44 -24.40
CA ILE A 742 4.82 21.13 -23.65
C ILE A 742 4.48 20.37 -22.37
N GLU A 743 3.45 20.79 -21.64
CA GLU A 743 2.98 20.11 -20.42
C GLU A 743 2.46 18.69 -20.72
N ASN A 744 1.75 18.52 -21.84
CA ASN A 744 1.19 17.22 -22.25
C ASN A 744 2.25 16.19 -22.68
N ARG A 745 3.47 16.63 -23.02
CA ARG A 745 4.63 15.78 -23.37
C ARG A 745 4.36 14.71 -24.42
N LYS A 746 3.56 15.04 -25.44
CA LYS A 746 3.24 14.16 -26.58
C LYS A 746 3.59 14.83 -27.91
N PRO A 747 4.04 14.07 -28.92
CA PRO A 747 4.34 14.62 -30.23
C PRO A 747 3.06 14.99 -30.96
N VAL A 748 3.10 16.11 -31.67
CA VAL A 748 2.01 16.61 -32.52
C VAL A 748 2.58 17.30 -33.75
N ILE A 749 1.86 17.23 -34.87
CA ILE A 749 2.14 18.00 -36.07
C ILE A 749 1.27 19.24 -36.04
N ILE A 750 1.90 20.41 -36.14
CA ILE A 750 1.24 21.70 -36.20
C ILE A 750 1.21 22.13 -37.66
N GLU A 751 0.01 22.39 -38.17
CA GLU A 751 -0.25 22.75 -39.56
C GLU A 751 -0.64 24.23 -39.69
N SER A 752 -0.50 24.76 -40.90
CA SER A 752 -0.96 26.12 -41.26
C SER A 752 -0.28 27.25 -40.47
N LEU A 753 0.96 27.05 -40.02
CA LEU A 753 1.78 28.11 -39.42
C LEU A 753 2.36 29.01 -40.51
N ASP A 754 2.47 30.31 -40.21
CA ASP A 754 3.27 31.22 -41.02
C ASP A 754 4.76 31.00 -40.71
N LEU A 755 5.40 30.16 -41.54
CA LEU A 755 6.81 29.82 -41.44
C LEU A 755 7.70 30.74 -42.28
N GLY A 756 7.14 31.78 -42.90
CA GLY A 756 7.81 32.64 -43.88
C GLY A 756 7.83 32.04 -45.28
N SER A 757 8.63 32.65 -46.17
CA SER A 757 8.69 32.26 -47.59
C SER A 757 9.59 31.06 -47.89
N CYS A 758 10.15 30.39 -46.87
CA CYS A 758 11.10 29.29 -47.04
C CYS A 758 10.50 28.09 -47.77
N VAL A 759 9.24 27.75 -47.51
CA VAL A 759 8.55 26.59 -48.12
C VAL A 759 8.41 26.76 -49.64
N ASP A 760 8.19 27.99 -50.09
CA ASP A 760 8.03 28.30 -51.52
C ASP A 760 9.38 28.50 -52.23
N LYS A 761 10.35 29.12 -51.54
CA LYS A 761 11.60 29.58 -52.17
C LYS A 761 12.73 28.58 -52.14
N TRP A 762 12.84 27.71 -51.13
CA TRP A 762 14.02 26.88 -50.90
C TRP A 762 14.11 25.70 -51.88
N SER A 763 14.31 26.00 -53.17
CA SER A 763 14.75 25.04 -54.18
C SER A 763 16.27 24.80 -54.09
N PRO A 764 16.80 23.69 -54.65
CA PRO A 764 18.25 23.46 -54.69
C PRO A 764 19.02 24.63 -55.28
N GLU A 765 18.54 25.19 -56.40
CA GLU A 765 19.15 26.29 -57.12
C GLU A 765 19.14 27.57 -56.28
N TYR A 766 18.00 27.88 -55.66
CA TYR A 766 17.85 29.04 -54.79
C TYR A 766 18.78 28.95 -53.57
N MET A 767 18.80 27.79 -52.90
CA MET A 767 19.66 27.59 -51.73
C MET A 767 21.14 27.72 -52.10
N VAL A 768 21.58 27.17 -53.23
CA VAL A 768 22.96 27.33 -53.71
C VAL A 768 23.29 28.79 -54.02
N GLN A 769 22.35 29.53 -54.62
CA GLN A 769 22.52 30.96 -54.89
C GLN A 769 22.65 31.79 -53.60
N ARG A 770 21.84 31.49 -52.57
CA ARG A 770 21.83 32.24 -51.30
C ARG A 770 23.02 31.91 -50.39
N VAL A 771 23.40 30.64 -50.33
CA VAL A 771 24.51 30.15 -49.46
C VAL A 771 25.88 30.39 -50.10
N GLY A 772 25.96 30.35 -51.43
CA GLY A 772 27.19 30.52 -52.20
C GLY A 772 27.76 29.18 -52.69
N GLN A 773 28.18 29.15 -53.96
CA GLN A 773 28.59 27.92 -54.64
C GLN A 773 29.83 27.24 -54.02
N THR A 774 30.72 28.03 -53.43
CA THR A 774 32.02 27.60 -52.90
C THR A 774 32.04 27.49 -51.38
N LYS A 775 30.93 27.74 -50.68
CA LYS A 775 30.88 27.59 -49.22
C LYS A 775 31.12 26.12 -48.87
N GLU A 776 32.16 25.84 -48.11
CA GLU A 776 32.47 24.47 -47.67
C GLU A 776 31.57 24.07 -46.50
N ILE A 777 31.05 22.85 -46.55
CA ILE A 777 30.24 22.25 -45.48
C ILE A 777 30.73 20.84 -45.18
N VAL A 778 30.50 20.38 -43.95
CA VAL A 778 30.81 19.01 -43.52
C VAL A 778 29.53 18.17 -43.55
N VAL A 779 29.54 17.11 -44.34
CA VAL A 779 28.39 16.23 -44.55
C VAL A 779 28.70 14.79 -44.16
N HIS A 780 27.66 14.06 -43.79
CA HIS A 780 27.72 12.64 -43.53
C HIS A 780 27.42 11.92 -44.85
N GLU A 781 28.40 11.22 -45.39
CA GLU A 781 28.23 10.38 -46.59
C GLU A 781 28.10 8.92 -46.16
N CYS A 782 26.92 8.34 -46.34
CA CYS A 782 26.61 6.97 -45.94
C CYS A 782 27.31 5.98 -46.88
N GLN A 783 28.00 5.00 -46.29
CA GLN A 783 28.70 3.96 -47.05
C GLN A 783 27.83 2.73 -47.31
N SER A 784 26.65 2.67 -46.70
CA SER A 784 25.69 1.57 -46.88
C SER A 784 24.89 1.74 -48.17
N SER A 785 24.80 0.67 -48.97
CA SER A 785 23.91 0.61 -50.13
C SER A 785 22.43 0.75 -49.79
N THR A 786 22.04 0.52 -48.53
CA THR A 786 20.66 0.68 -48.04
C THR A 786 20.31 2.11 -47.62
N GLY A 787 21.29 3.02 -47.64
CA GLY A 787 21.16 4.40 -47.15
C GLY A 787 21.01 4.52 -45.62
N LYS A 788 21.01 3.40 -44.88
CA LYS A 788 20.90 3.37 -43.41
C LYS A 788 22.20 3.82 -42.77
N MET A 789 22.16 4.91 -42.00
CA MET A 789 23.28 5.32 -41.15
C MET A 789 23.14 4.73 -39.74
N ASP A 790 24.26 4.38 -39.13
CA ASP A 790 24.38 3.89 -37.76
C ASP A 790 25.57 4.55 -37.07
N PHE A 791 25.28 5.24 -35.97
CA PHE A 791 26.27 6.00 -35.22
C PHE A 791 27.28 5.12 -34.48
N ASN A 792 26.86 3.93 -34.03
CA ASN A 792 27.73 3.05 -33.24
C ASN A 792 28.74 2.33 -34.14
N SER A 793 28.29 1.80 -35.28
CA SER A 793 29.19 1.18 -36.26
C SER A 793 29.94 2.20 -37.13
N LYS A 794 29.52 3.47 -37.12
CA LYS A 794 30.08 4.57 -37.93
C LYS A 794 30.19 4.20 -39.41
N ASN A 795 29.11 3.67 -39.98
CA ASN A 795 29.04 3.26 -41.39
C ASN A 795 28.89 4.44 -42.37
N PHE A 796 29.39 5.61 -42.00
CA PHE A 796 29.38 6.85 -42.76
C PHE A 796 30.69 7.59 -42.50
N ARG A 797 31.07 8.48 -43.42
CA ARG A 797 32.24 9.36 -43.25
C ARG A 797 31.85 10.83 -43.30
N TYR A 798 32.63 11.65 -42.60
CA TYR A 798 32.54 13.10 -42.72
C TYR A 798 33.29 13.54 -43.97
N VAL A 799 32.62 14.27 -44.86
CA VAL A 799 33.19 14.81 -46.09
C VAL A 799 33.03 16.31 -46.07
N THR A 800 34.13 17.04 -46.24
CA THR A 800 34.08 18.48 -46.52
C THR A 800 33.95 18.67 -48.02
N GLU A 801 32.88 19.33 -48.47
CA GLU A 801 32.69 19.65 -49.89
C GLU A 801 31.95 20.98 -50.08
N PRO A 802 32.02 21.59 -51.28
CA PRO A 802 31.25 22.78 -51.60
C PRO A 802 29.74 22.52 -51.51
N PHE A 803 28.99 23.46 -50.96
CA PHE A 803 27.54 23.38 -50.77
C PHE A 803 26.79 23.05 -52.08
N SER A 804 27.25 23.60 -53.20
CA SER A 804 26.71 23.29 -54.54
C SER A 804 26.84 21.83 -54.95
N SER A 805 27.99 21.20 -54.67
CA SER A 805 28.25 19.78 -54.93
C SER A 805 27.34 18.91 -54.07
N PHE A 806 27.27 19.19 -52.77
CA PHE A 806 26.41 18.46 -51.84
C PHE A 806 24.93 18.57 -52.23
N MET A 807 24.44 19.77 -52.56
CA MET A 807 23.05 19.96 -52.98
C MET A 807 22.73 19.17 -54.24
N ALA A 808 23.65 19.12 -55.21
CA ALA A 808 23.47 18.30 -56.41
C ALA A 808 23.43 16.79 -56.09
N LYS A 809 24.27 16.30 -55.17
CA LYS A 809 24.24 14.91 -54.69
C LYS A 809 22.91 14.59 -53.98
N ALA A 810 22.49 15.45 -53.05
CA ALA A 810 21.25 15.30 -52.31
C ALA A 810 20.03 15.33 -53.24
N ALA A 811 20.00 16.23 -54.23
CA ALA A 811 18.94 16.30 -55.24
C ALA A 811 18.84 15.04 -56.12
N ARG A 812 19.97 14.33 -56.36
CA ARG A 812 19.98 13.02 -57.03
C ARG A 812 19.57 11.85 -56.11
N GLY A 813 19.27 12.12 -54.84
CA GLY A 813 18.91 11.10 -53.87
C GLY A 813 20.09 10.26 -53.38
N GLU A 814 21.33 10.72 -53.54
CA GLU A 814 22.50 10.05 -52.95
C GLU A 814 22.36 10.01 -51.42
N ALA A 815 22.92 8.99 -50.76
CA ALA A 815 22.77 8.80 -49.31
C ALA A 815 23.68 9.74 -48.50
N VAL A 816 23.45 11.05 -48.62
CA VAL A 816 24.17 12.13 -47.95
C VAL A 816 23.29 12.87 -46.96
N TYR A 817 23.88 13.37 -45.87
CA TYR A 817 23.17 14.08 -44.81
C TYR A 817 23.99 15.24 -44.23
N LEU A 818 23.43 16.44 -44.25
CA LEU A 818 23.95 17.62 -43.57
C LEU A 818 23.15 17.86 -42.29
N ARG A 819 23.88 17.95 -41.17
CA ARG A 819 23.44 18.64 -39.96
C ARG A 819 24.35 19.85 -39.81
N ALA A 820 23.82 21.06 -39.97
CA ALA A 820 24.61 22.28 -39.82
C ALA A 820 25.28 22.38 -38.44
N LEU A 821 26.46 23.00 -38.43
CA LEU A 821 27.25 23.35 -37.25
C LEU A 821 27.48 24.87 -37.27
N SER A 822 27.84 25.44 -36.12
CA SER A 822 28.23 26.85 -36.06
C SER A 822 29.40 27.11 -37.01
N GLU A 823 29.27 28.10 -37.88
CA GLU A 823 30.30 28.49 -38.86
C GLU A 823 31.53 29.07 -38.14
N ALA A 824 31.29 29.94 -37.17
CA ALA A 824 32.37 30.60 -36.43
C ALA A 824 33.07 29.64 -35.45
N LYS A 825 32.32 28.79 -34.76
CA LYS A 825 32.84 27.94 -33.68
C LYS A 825 32.18 26.55 -33.62
N PRO A 826 32.46 25.66 -34.60
CA PRO A 826 31.79 24.35 -34.72
C PRO A 826 31.91 23.45 -33.48
N THR A 827 32.94 23.64 -32.65
CA THR A 827 33.23 22.83 -31.45
C THR A 827 32.94 23.55 -30.13
N GLU A 828 32.45 24.79 -30.16
CA GLU A 828 32.22 25.60 -28.96
C GLU A 828 30.81 26.19 -28.88
N SER A 829 30.18 26.48 -30.01
CA SER A 829 28.88 27.15 -30.08
C SER A 829 27.83 26.29 -30.78
N PRO A 830 26.60 26.18 -30.25
CA PRO A 830 25.49 25.54 -30.96
C PRO A 830 25.23 26.22 -32.30
N ALA A 831 24.70 25.45 -33.26
CA ALA A 831 24.34 25.99 -34.57
C ALA A 831 23.15 26.96 -34.46
N ASN A 832 23.19 28.04 -35.22
CA ASN A 832 22.13 29.02 -35.32
C ASN A 832 21.96 29.42 -36.79
N LEU A 833 20.80 29.10 -37.36
CA LEU A 833 20.45 29.41 -38.75
C LEU A 833 20.68 30.88 -39.10
N GLN A 834 20.38 31.80 -38.18
CA GLN A 834 20.54 33.24 -38.38
C GLN A 834 22.01 33.64 -38.52
N ASP A 835 22.89 33.00 -37.76
CA ASP A 835 24.32 33.33 -37.73
C ASP A 835 25.07 32.58 -38.85
N ASP A 836 24.72 31.32 -39.09
CA ASP A 836 25.44 30.40 -39.98
C ASP A 836 24.94 30.45 -41.44
N PHE A 837 23.68 30.83 -41.65
CA PHE A 837 23.07 30.97 -42.97
C PHE A 837 22.12 32.19 -43.03
N PRO A 838 22.62 33.41 -42.75
CA PRO A 838 21.78 34.61 -42.60
C PRO A 838 20.89 34.87 -43.83
N THR A 839 21.42 34.63 -45.03
CA THR A 839 20.68 34.84 -46.27
C THR A 839 19.55 33.83 -46.49
N LEU A 840 19.57 32.67 -45.84
CA LEU A 840 18.43 31.74 -45.84
C LEU A 840 17.50 32.03 -44.65
N ALA A 841 18.05 32.45 -43.51
CA ALA A 841 17.29 32.75 -42.32
C ALA A 841 16.22 33.82 -42.55
N ASP A 842 16.48 34.81 -43.42
CA ASP A 842 15.49 35.83 -43.83
C ASP A 842 14.18 35.25 -44.38
N ASP A 843 14.21 34.03 -44.92
CA ASP A 843 13.02 33.37 -45.49
C ASP A 843 12.26 32.51 -44.47
N PHE A 844 12.84 32.20 -43.30
CA PHE A 844 12.27 31.30 -42.28
C PHE A 844 11.92 32.06 -41.00
N GLN A 845 10.69 31.90 -40.51
CA GLN A 845 10.27 32.47 -39.22
C GLN A 845 9.49 31.47 -38.38
N LEU A 846 9.57 31.64 -37.06
CA LEU A 846 8.63 31.03 -36.12
C LEU A 846 7.59 32.09 -35.73
N PRO A 847 6.29 31.80 -35.86
CA PRO A 847 5.24 32.78 -35.57
C PRO A 847 5.05 32.99 -34.05
N GLU A 848 4.19 33.94 -33.66
CA GLU A 848 4.05 34.39 -32.27
C GLU A 848 3.54 33.29 -31.33
N GLU A 849 2.75 32.35 -31.82
CA GLU A 849 2.25 31.19 -31.08
C GLU A 849 3.39 30.32 -30.53
N LEU A 850 4.59 30.40 -31.13
CA LEU A 850 5.80 29.69 -30.72
C LEU A 850 6.83 30.60 -30.01
N SER A 851 6.40 31.76 -29.48
CA SER A 851 7.31 32.75 -28.87
C SER A 851 8.18 32.17 -27.76
N LEU A 852 7.66 31.20 -26.99
CA LEU A 852 8.41 30.51 -25.93
C LEU A 852 9.68 29.84 -26.45
N ILE A 853 9.66 29.33 -27.69
CA ILE A 853 10.84 28.73 -28.32
C ILE A 853 11.92 29.79 -28.49
N LYS A 854 11.57 31.01 -28.89
CA LYS A 854 12.52 32.11 -29.07
C LYS A 854 13.19 32.49 -27.75
N ASP A 855 12.41 32.57 -26.67
CA ASP A 855 12.90 32.95 -25.35
C ASP A 855 13.83 31.90 -24.73
N ARG A 856 13.61 30.62 -25.07
CA ARG A 856 14.33 29.47 -24.49
C ARG A 856 15.19 28.72 -25.52
N MET A 857 15.48 29.35 -26.66
CA MET A 857 16.17 28.71 -27.78
C MET A 857 17.58 28.27 -27.36
N PHE A 858 17.92 27.04 -27.74
CA PHE A 858 19.26 26.50 -27.58
C PHE A 858 20.01 26.44 -28.92
N SER A 859 19.36 25.98 -30.00
CA SER A 859 19.95 25.94 -31.34
C SER A 859 18.89 25.91 -32.43
N SER A 860 19.22 26.37 -33.64
CA SER A 860 18.40 26.26 -34.85
C SER A 860 19.23 25.67 -35.99
N VAL A 861 18.93 24.41 -36.34
CA VAL A 861 19.81 23.57 -37.15
C VAL A 861 19.21 23.34 -38.53
N LEU A 862 19.91 23.79 -39.58
CA LEU A 862 19.61 23.41 -40.96
C LEU A 862 19.94 21.93 -41.18
N ARG A 863 18.96 21.16 -41.64
CA ARG A 863 19.09 19.74 -41.97
C ARG A 863 18.74 19.51 -43.42
N ILE A 864 19.66 18.92 -44.18
CA ILE A 864 19.47 18.58 -45.60
C ILE A 864 19.87 17.12 -45.79
N SER A 865 19.04 16.35 -46.48
CA SER A 865 19.34 14.94 -46.74
C SER A 865 18.96 14.55 -48.15
N GLY A 866 19.77 13.69 -48.77
CA GLY A 866 19.32 12.83 -49.86
C GLY A 866 18.52 11.65 -49.30
N ARG A 867 18.67 10.42 -49.82
CA ARG A 867 17.98 9.20 -49.30
C ARG A 867 18.63 8.57 -48.05
N ALA A 868 19.34 9.36 -47.25
CA ALA A 868 19.98 8.90 -46.01
C ALA A 868 18.95 8.70 -44.88
N LYS A 869 18.96 7.53 -44.24
CA LYS A 869 18.08 7.21 -43.10
C LYS A 869 18.83 7.44 -41.79
N MET A 870 18.22 8.20 -40.88
CA MET A 870 18.82 8.54 -39.59
C MET A 870 18.77 7.34 -38.63
N TRP A 871 19.83 7.16 -37.84
CA TRP A 871 19.82 6.18 -36.75
C TRP A 871 18.77 6.52 -35.69
N LEU A 872 18.39 5.52 -34.90
CA LEU A 872 17.51 5.73 -33.74
C LEU A 872 18.27 6.47 -32.64
N HIS A 873 17.72 7.57 -32.15
CA HIS A 873 18.30 8.39 -31.09
C HIS A 873 17.20 9.03 -30.24
N TYR A 874 17.57 9.67 -29.13
CA TYR A 874 16.71 10.61 -28.42
C TYR A 874 17.45 11.91 -28.21
N ASP A 875 16.70 13.00 -28.07
CA ASP A 875 17.22 14.32 -27.75
C ASP A 875 16.86 14.67 -26.30
N VAL A 876 17.80 15.28 -25.57
CA VAL A 876 17.60 15.67 -24.16
C VAL A 876 16.63 16.85 -24.05
N MET A 877 16.69 17.77 -25.01
CA MET A 877 15.83 18.95 -25.09
C MET A 877 14.63 18.70 -26.00
N ALA A 878 13.51 19.33 -25.69
CA ALA A 878 12.40 19.43 -26.63
C ALA A 878 12.82 20.17 -27.90
N ASN A 879 12.21 19.82 -29.03
CA ASN A 879 12.49 20.49 -30.29
C ASN A 879 11.27 20.53 -31.21
N VAL A 880 11.31 21.45 -32.17
CA VAL A 880 10.38 21.51 -33.30
C VAL A 880 11.13 21.22 -34.59
N TYR A 881 10.59 20.33 -35.41
CA TYR A 881 11.18 19.92 -36.68
C TYR A 881 10.26 20.39 -37.81
N THR A 882 10.71 21.38 -38.57
CA THR A 882 9.94 22.00 -39.66
C THR A 882 10.40 21.43 -41.00
N GLN A 883 9.49 20.76 -41.72
CA GLN A 883 9.77 20.22 -43.05
C GLN A 883 9.53 21.31 -44.10
N ILE A 884 10.57 21.68 -44.86
CA ILE A 884 10.54 22.83 -45.78
C ILE A 884 10.42 22.37 -47.24
N GLN A 885 11.24 21.40 -47.65
CA GLN A 885 11.21 20.85 -49.00
C GLN A 885 11.28 19.33 -48.96
N GLY A 886 10.52 18.66 -49.83
CA GLY A 886 10.42 17.20 -49.84
C GLY A 886 9.61 16.66 -48.66
N SER A 887 9.62 15.34 -48.49
CA SER A 887 8.82 14.66 -47.48
C SER A 887 9.65 13.64 -46.69
N LYS A 888 9.27 13.44 -45.43
CA LYS A 888 10.01 12.60 -44.48
C LYS A 888 9.07 11.77 -43.61
N ARG A 889 9.31 10.47 -43.57
CA ARG A 889 8.68 9.53 -42.61
C ARG A 889 9.39 9.66 -41.27
N MET A 890 8.64 10.00 -40.23
CA MET A 890 9.09 10.12 -38.85
C MET A 890 8.50 8.98 -38.03
N VAL A 891 9.34 8.30 -37.25
CA VAL A 891 8.91 7.29 -36.27
C VAL A 891 9.41 7.71 -34.90
N LEU A 892 8.49 7.86 -33.96
CA LEU A 892 8.72 8.36 -32.59
C LEU A 892 8.21 7.33 -31.58
N MET A 893 8.89 7.18 -30.45
CA MET A 893 8.50 6.29 -29.35
C MET A 893 8.65 7.03 -28.02
N PRO A 894 7.73 6.81 -27.06
CA PRO A 894 7.79 7.47 -25.76
C PRO A 894 9.01 7.02 -24.95
N PRO A 895 9.51 7.87 -24.02
CA PRO A 895 10.66 7.52 -23.17
C PRO A 895 10.52 6.21 -22.39
N THR A 896 9.29 5.75 -22.13
CA THR A 896 9.00 4.47 -21.47
C THR A 896 9.50 3.25 -22.25
N ASP A 897 9.73 3.38 -23.56
CA ASP A 897 10.15 2.28 -24.42
C ASP A 897 11.67 2.08 -24.46
N VAL A 898 12.45 2.93 -23.78
CA VAL A 898 13.93 2.93 -23.84
C VAL A 898 14.56 1.55 -23.54
N ASN A 899 13.97 0.79 -22.62
CA ASN A 899 14.45 -0.54 -22.24
C ASN A 899 14.26 -1.61 -23.33
N ASN A 900 13.39 -1.34 -24.32
CA ASN A 900 13.10 -2.26 -25.43
C ASN A 900 13.87 -1.90 -26.71
N LEU A 901 14.66 -0.81 -26.70
CA LEU A 901 15.27 -0.24 -27.88
C LEU A 901 16.81 -0.34 -27.91
N ALA A 902 17.39 -1.19 -27.07
CA ALA A 902 18.80 -1.55 -27.05
C ALA A 902 19.78 -0.35 -26.98
N PHE A 903 19.44 0.68 -26.20
CA PHE A 903 20.38 1.76 -25.90
C PHE A 903 21.43 1.28 -24.90
N ALA A 904 22.70 1.42 -25.24
CA ALA A 904 23.78 1.14 -24.30
C ALA A 904 23.79 2.18 -23.17
N PRO A 905 24.26 1.83 -21.95
CA PRO A 905 24.31 2.77 -20.83
C PRO A 905 25.05 4.07 -21.15
N GLY A 906 24.33 5.19 -21.10
CA GLY A 906 24.85 6.52 -21.42
C GLY A 906 25.11 6.79 -22.90
N ALA A 907 24.59 5.94 -23.79
CA ALA A 907 24.49 6.24 -25.21
C ALA A 907 23.17 6.96 -25.51
N SER A 908 23.21 7.90 -26.44
CA SER A 908 22.03 8.61 -26.95
C SER A 908 21.56 8.05 -28.31
N SER A 909 22.10 6.91 -28.76
CA SER A 909 21.74 6.30 -30.04
C SER A 909 21.76 4.77 -29.95
N SER A 910 20.94 4.13 -30.79
CA SER A 910 20.80 2.69 -30.92
C SER A 910 20.97 2.24 -32.37
N SER A 911 21.56 1.06 -32.58
CA SER A 911 21.79 0.47 -33.90
C SER A 911 20.58 -0.30 -34.46
N LEU A 912 19.51 -0.45 -33.68
CA LEU A 912 18.29 -1.12 -34.10
C LEU A 912 17.68 -0.46 -35.35
N ASP A 913 17.26 -1.29 -36.30
CA ASP A 913 16.62 -0.82 -37.53
C ASP A 913 15.10 -0.73 -37.38
N VAL A 914 14.64 0.22 -36.59
CA VAL A 914 13.21 0.38 -36.31
C VAL A 914 12.42 0.68 -37.59
N LEU A 915 13.00 1.38 -38.57
CA LEU A 915 12.32 1.77 -39.80
C LEU A 915 11.91 0.58 -40.68
N SER A 916 12.74 -0.47 -40.75
CA SER A 916 12.49 -1.68 -41.56
C SER A 916 11.82 -2.80 -40.76
N ALA A 917 11.80 -2.68 -39.45
CA ALA A 917 11.32 -3.70 -38.54
C ALA A 917 10.10 -3.29 -37.72
N LEU A 918 9.54 -2.10 -37.95
CA LEU A 918 8.42 -1.56 -37.17
C LEU A 918 7.23 -2.51 -37.09
N ASP A 919 6.97 -3.29 -38.13
CA ASP A 919 5.87 -4.27 -38.19
C ASP A 919 6.23 -5.66 -37.63
N LYS A 920 7.48 -5.86 -37.21
CA LYS A 920 7.97 -7.15 -36.72
C LYS A 920 7.60 -7.36 -35.26
N GLN A 921 7.47 -8.63 -34.89
CA GLN A 921 7.09 -9.07 -33.56
C GLN A 921 8.04 -8.57 -32.45
N GLU A 922 9.31 -8.30 -32.80
CA GLU A 922 10.33 -7.80 -31.87
C GLU A 922 10.02 -6.40 -31.28
N PHE A 923 9.06 -5.65 -31.88
CA PHE A 923 8.63 -4.32 -31.41
C PHE A 923 7.22 -4.30 -30.80
N VAL A 924 6.59 -5.46 -30.55
CA VAL A 924 5.24 -5.54 -29.94
C VAL A 924 5.17 -4.89 -28.55
N SER A 925 6.29 -4.88 -27.82
CA SER A 925 6.41 -4.24 -26.50
C SER A 925 6.73 -2.73 -26.56
N THR A 926 6.73 -2.13 -27.76
CA THR A 926 6.94 -0.69 -27.97
C THR A 926 5.66 0.00 -28.43
N ASN A 927 5.61 1.31 -28.29
CA ASN A 927 4.46 2.17 -28.57
C ASN A 927 4.80 3.18 -29.67
N PRO A 928 5.05 2.73 -30.92
CA PRO A 928 5.49 3.61 -31.99
C PRO A 928 4.38 4.56 -32.46
N TYR A 929 4.79 5.80 -32.71
CA TYR A 929 4.04 6.83 -33.41
C TYR A 929 4.69 7.07 -34.76
N GLU A 930 3.88 7.23 -35.80
CA GLU A 930 4.35 7.45 -37.15
C GLU A 930 3.63 8.64 -37.80
N ALA A 931 4.38 9.39 -38.61
CA ALA A 931 3.79 10.33 -39.55
C ALA A 931 4.68 10.57 -40.77
N ILE A 932 4.05 11.09 -41.83
CA ILE A 932 4.75 11.68 -42.97
C ILE A 932 4.63 13.19 -42.84
N LEU A 933 5.79 13.86 -42.72
CA LEU A 933 5.90 15.31 -42.76
C LEU A 933 6.03 15.78 -44.21
N ASN A 934 5.22 16.76 -44.57
CA ASN A 934 5.21 17.42 -45.87
C ASN A 934 5.71 18.87 -45.75
N PRO A 935 6.04 19.53 -46.88
CA PRO A 935 6.40 20.95 -46.87
C PRO A 935 5.37 21.81 -46.11
N GLY A 936 5.82 22.56 -45.11
CA GLY A 936 4.98 23.39 -44.23
C GLY A 936 4.54 22.72 -42.92
N ASP A 937 4.78 21.41 -42.73
CA ASP A 937 4.50 20.74 -41.47
C ASP A 937 5.58 21.03 -40.43
N LEU A 938 5.17 21.35 -39.20
CA LEU A 938 6.05 21.48 -38.03
C LEU A 938 5.72 20.38 -37.01
N LEU A 939 6.65 19.48 -36.76
CA LEU A 939 6.52 18.42 -35.76
C LEU A 939 7.11 18.86 -34.42
N PHE A 940 6.31 18.88 -33.36
CA PHE A 940 6.80 19.00 -31.99
C PHE A 940 7.29 17.63 -31.49
N ILE A 941 8.55 17.58 -31.05
CA ILE A 941 9.20 16.41 -30.45
C ILE A 941 9.49 16.74 -28.98
N PRO A 942 8.78 16.12 -28.01
CA PRO A 942 9.04 16.37 -26.60
C PRO A 942 10.40 15.82 -26.16
N ALA A 943 10.96 16.37 -25.08
CA ALA A 943 12.21 15.91 -24.50
C ALA A 943 12.21 14.39 -24.24
N MET A 944 13.35 13.75 -24.50
CA MET A 944 13.63 12.31 -24.32
C MET A 944 12.84 11.35 -25.22
N TRP A 945 12.04 11.84 -26.17
CA TRP A 945 11.36 10.97 -27.13
C TRP A 945 12.36 10.34 -28.09
N LEU A 946 12.27 9.01 -28.22
CA LEU A 946 13.16 8.25 -29.09
C LEU A 946 12.63 8.33 -30.52
N HIS A 947 13.48 8.61 -31.50
CA HIS A 947 13.01 8.85 -32.85
C HIS A 947 14.05 8.53 -33.93
N THR A 948 13.54 8.26 -35.13
CA THR A 948 14.29 8.02 -36.35
C THR A 948 13.50 8.57 -37.54
N ALA A 949 14.19 8.82 -38.65
CA ALA A 949 13.60 9.44 -39.82
C ALA A 949 14.13 8.85 -41.12
N SER A 950 13.23 8.67 -42.08
CA SER A 950 13.54 8.24 -43.45
C SER A 950 12.94 9.22 -44.45
N PRO A 951 13.74 9.87 -45.31
CA PRO A 951 13.24 10.62 -46.46
C PRO A 951 12.34 9.72 -47.34
N THR A 952 11.25 10.29 -47.83
CA THR A 952 10.35 9.65 -48.82
C THR A 952 10.53 10.23 -50.21
N THR A 953 11.17 11.40 -50.32
CA THR A 953 11.63 12.05 -51.55
C THR A 953 13.15 11.99 -51.66
N ASP A 954 13.67 12.26 -52.87
CA ASP A 954 15.12 12.23 -53.12
C ASP A 954 15.86 13.29 -52.31
N LEU A 955 15.31 14.51 -52.26
CA LEU A 955 15.80 15.59 -51.43
C LEU A 955 14.82 15.87 -50.30
N SER A 956 15.34 16.14 -49.10
CA SER A 956 14.57 16.65 -47.98
C SER A 956 15.35 17.75 -47.26
N VAL A 957 14.70 18.91 -47.10
CA VAL A 957 15.23 20.09 -46.39
C VAL A 957 14.33 20.41 -45.22
N ALA A 958 14.94 20.68 -44.06
CA ALA A 958 14.23 21.01 -42.83
C ALA A 958 15.03 21.95 -41.93
N VAL A 959 14.34 22.65 -41.05
CA VAL A 959 14.94 23.40 -39.94
C VAL A 959 14.45 22.81 -38.63
N ASN A 960 15.39 22.46 -37.75
CA ASN A 960 15.09 21.84 -36.47
C ASN A 960 15.58 22.74 -35.32
N VAL A 961 14.64 23.23 -34.52
CA VAL A 961 14.91 24.21 -33.45
C VAL A 961 14.75 23.55 -32.08
N PHE A 962 15.83 23.56 -31.30
CA PHE A 962 15.91 23.00 -29.95
C PHE A 962 15.73 24.12 -28.93
N PHE A 963 15.00 23.84 -27.85
CA PHE A 963 14.76 24.79 -26.78
C PHE A 963 14.67 24.10 -25.42
N ARG A 964 14.93 24.85 -24.36
CA ARG A 964 14.90 24.33 -22.98
C ARG A 964 13.48 24.32 -22.44
N ASP A 965 12.93 23.14 -22.24
CA ASP A 965 11.59 22.91 -21.68
C ASP A 965 11.60 22.80 -20.15
N LEU A 966 12.78 22.65 -19.52
CA LEU A 966 12.95 22.66 -18.07
C LEU A 966 13.55 23.98 -17.57
N ASP A 967 13.08 24.48 -16.43
CA ASP A 967 13.65 25.69 -15.80
C ASP A 967 15.03 25.43 -15.16
N SER A 968 15.31 24.18 -14.78
CA SER A 968 16.60 23.76 -14.21
C SER A 968 16.85 22.26 -14.42
N GLY A 969 18.09 21.81 -14.20
CA GLY A 969 18.45 20.38 -14.21
C GLY A 969 19.31 19.92 -15.40
N TYR A 970 19.55 20.77 -16.40
CA TYR A 970 20.53 20.50 -17.46
C TYR A 970 21.96 20.46 -16.92
N SER A 971 22.80 19.62 -17.52
CA SER A 971 24.21 19.48 -17.15
C SER A 971 25.03 20.76 -17.39
N THR A 972 25.92 21.09 -16.46
CA THR A 972 26.86 22.22 -16.63
C THR A 972 28.05 21.83 -17.49
N GLY A 973 28.53 22.76 -18.31
CA GLY A 973 29.68 22.58 -19.19
C GLY A 973 29.30 22.61 -20.67
N ARG A 974 30.25 22.25 -21.53
CA ARG A 974 30.10 22.35 -22.98
C ARG A 974 29.13 21.29 -23.50
N ASP A 975 28.09 21.75 -24.19
CA ASP A 975 27.18 20.92 -24.98
C ASP A 975 26.82 21.72 -26.24
N VAL A 976 27.39 21.32 -27.38
CA VAL A 976 27.20 22.02 -28.67
C VAL A 976 26.05 21.40 -29.47
N TYR A 977 25.69 20.15 -29.14
CA TYR A 977 24.73 19.36 -29.88
C TYR A 977 23.37 19.25 -29.20
N GLY A 978 23.29 19.56 -27.90
CA GLY A 978 22.07 19.40 -27.09
C GLY A 978 21.84 17.96 -26.63
N ASN A 979 22.88 17.13 -26.67
CA ASN A 979 22.79 15.68 -26.46
C ASN A 979 23.34 15.26 -25.09
N ARG A 980 23.75 16.20 -24.25
CA ARG A 980 24.27 15.87 -22.93
C ARG A 980 23.13 15.63 -21.97
N ASP A 981 23.10 14.45 -21.37
CA ASP A 981 22.07 14.06 -20.40
C ASP A 981 21.93 15.03 -19.23
N LEU A 982 20.76 14.99 -18.58
CA LEU A 982 20.46 15.82 -17.41
C LEU A 982 21.45 15.59 -16.27
N ALA A 983 21.73 16.65 -15.50
CA ALA A 983 22.74 16.65 -14.45
C ALA A 983 22.53 15.54 -13.41
N ALA A 984 21.26 15.23 -13.11
CA ALA A 984 20.90 14.17 -12.18
C ALA A 984 21.36 12.78 -12.67
N TYR A 985 21.18 12.48 -13.96
CA TYR A 985 21.59 11.20 -14.54
C TYR A 985 23.11 11.08 -14.62
N GLU A 986 23.79 12.15 -15.07
CA GLU A 986 25.26 12.20 -15.14
C GLU A 986 25.90 11.99 -13.76
N LYS A 987 25.37 12.65 -12.73
CA LYS A 987 25.82 12.44 -11.34
C LYS A 987 25.57 11.01 -10.88
N ALA A 988 24.37 10.47 -11.12
CA ALA A 988 24.02 9.11 -10.74
C ALA A 988 24.93 8.05 -11.41
N ARG A 989 25.31 8.24 -12.68
CA ARG A 989 26.28 7.35 -13.36
C ARG A 989 27.66 7.36 -12.70
N GLN A 990 28.11 8.53 -12.25
CA GLN A 990 29.35 8.65 -11.48
C GLN A 990 29.23 7.97 -10.11
N ASP A 991 28.08 8.08 -9.44
CA ASP A 991 27.78 7.37 -8.19
C ASP A 991 27.80 5.85 -8.40
N ILE A 992 27.16 5.33 -9.46
CA ILE A 992 27.20 3.90 -9.82
C ILE A 992 28.64 3.43 -10.00
N SER A 993 29.46 4.18 -10.73
CA SER A 993 30.88 3.85 -10.91
C SER A 993 31.64 3.81 -9.58
N ARG A 994 31.31 4.69 -8.63
CA ARG A 994 31.88 4.68 -7.27
C ARG A 994 31.41 3.48 -6.46
N ILE A 995 30.12 3.14 -6.53
CA ILE A 995 29.52 1.97 -5.87
C ILE A 995 30.22 0.70 -6.35
N VAL A 996 30.34 0.49 -7.66
CA VAL A 996 31.00 -0.69 -8.23
C VAL A 996 32.44 -0.81 -7.70
N LYS A 997 33.20 0.30 -7.69
CA LYS A 997 34.58 0.31 -7.17
C LYS A 997 34.72 -0.09 -5.70
N ILE A 998 33.71 0.19 -4.86
CA ILE A 998 33.74 -0.21 -3.44
C ILE A 998 33.79 -1.75 -3.32
N PHE A 999 33.19 -2.47 -4.25
CA PHE A 999 33.13 -3.93 -4.24
C PHE A 999 34.28 -4.61 -5.00
N ASP A 1000 35.21 -3.88 -5.62
CA ASP A 1000 36.30 -4.46 -6.43
C ASP A 1000 37.27 -5.37 -5.65
N ARG A 1001 37.32 -5.21 -4.32
CA ARG A 1001 38.16 -6.04 -3.44
C ARG A 1001 37.50 -7.36 -3.04
N LEU A 1002 36.23 -7.57 -3.39
CA LEU A 1002 35.51 -8.81 -3.11
C LEU A 1002 35.70 -9.82 -4.25
N PRO A 1003 35.61 -11.13 -3.97
CA PRO A 1003 35.49 -12.16 -5.01
C PRO A 1003 34.34 -11.87 -5.97
N SER A 1004 34.50 -12.24 -7.25
CA SER A 1004 33.53 -11.93 -8.31
C SER A 1004 32.11 -12.38 -7.97
N GLU A 1005 31.94 -13.59 -7.46
CA GLU A 1005 30.63 -14.14 -7.08
C GLU A 1005 29.92 -13.31 -5.99
N ILE A 1006 30.68 -12.80 -5.01
CA ILE A 1006 30.15 -11.99 -3.91
C ILE A 1006 29.85 -10.57 -4.39
N ARG A 1007 30.74 -10.00 -5.22
CA ARG A 1007 30.52 -8.70 -5.87
C ARG A 1007 29.25 -8.74 -6.71
N ASP A 1008 29.08 -9.77 -7.53
CA ASP A 1008 27.93 -9.93 -8.42
C ASP A 1008 26.64 -10.10 -7.61
N PHE A 1009 26.67 -10.90 -6.52
CA PHE A 1009 25.54 -11.03 -5.59
C PHE A 1009 25.11 -9.68 -5.01
N TYR A 1010 26.05 -8.89 -4.46
CA TYR A 1010 25.70 -7.60 -3.84
C TYR A 1010 25.31 -6.52 -4.85
N LEU A 1011 25.96 -6.47 -6.01
CA LEU A 1011 25.59 -5.54 -7.08
C LEU A 1011 24.20 -5.87 -7.65
N THR A 1012 23.86 -7.15 -7.81
CA THR A 1012 22.51 -7.58 -8.21
C THR A 1012 21.47 -7.16 -7.18
N ARG A 1013 21.76 -7.32 -5.88
CA ARG A 1013 20.86 -6.86 -4.81
C ARG A 1013 20.67 -5.35 -4.79
N LEU A 1014 21.74 -4.58 -5.02
CA LEU A 1014 21.65 -3.12 -5.10
C LEU A 1014 20.85 -2.68 -6.33
N ALA A 1015 21.00 -3.37 -7.46
CA ALA A 1015 20.18 -3.12 -8.64
C ALA A 1015 18.70 -3.41 -8.35
N ASP A 1016 18.39 -4.54 -7.69
CA ASP A 1016 17.04 -4.85 -7.26
C ASP A 1016 16.50 -3.78 -6.30
N GLU A 1017 17.26 -3.35 -5.30
CA GLU A 1017 16.85 -2.29 -4.37
C GLU A 1017 16.54 -0.96 -5.09
N LEU A 1018 17.32 -0.61 -6.11
CA LEU A 1018 17.06 0.57 -6.93
C LEU A 1018 15.78 0.41 -7.77
N LEU A 1019 15.56 -0.76 -8.36
CA LEU A 1019 14.33 -1.07 -9.11
C LEU A 1019 13.08 -1.02 -8.20
N HIS A 1020 13.20 -1.46 -6.94
CA HIS A 1020 12.12 -1.36 -5.95
C HIS A 1020 11.84 0.08 -5.51
N LYS A 1021 12.78 1.02 -5.68
CA LYS A 1021 12.61 2.45 -5.33
C LYS A 1021 12.17 3.32 -6.50
N GLN A 1022 12.15 2.80 -7.74
CA GLN A 1022 11.79 3.55 -8.94
C GLN A 1022 10.27 3.82 -9.05
N HIS A 1023 9.43 3.22 -8.20
CA HIS A 1023 7.97 3.33 -8.24
C HIS A 1023 7.34 3.49 -6.86
#